data_AF-A0A5B0DRJ9-F1
#
_entry.id   AF-A0A5B0DRJ9-F1
#
_cell.length_a   1.000
_cell.length_b   1.000
_cell.length_c   1.000
_cell.angle_alpha   90.00
_cell.angle_beta   90.00
_cell.angle_gamma   90.00
#
_symmetry.space_group_name_H-M   'P 1'
#
loop_
_entity.id
_entity.type
_entity.pdbx_description
1 polymer ?
#
loop_
_entity_poly.entity_id
_entity_poly.type
_entity_poly.pdbx_seq_one_letter_code
_entity_poly.pdbx_strand_id
1 'polypeptide(L)'
;MRGGRILWGQIAVVFTIVLVMTWAATQWVAFRLVFQPQLGNPWFELVGLPVYYPPAFFWWWFSFDAYAPAIFVEGAIIAASGGFIAIAAAIFMSIIRAREARSVATYGSARWAEDKEILGAGLLGADGVLLGRYDRDYLRHDGPEHVLCFAPTRSGKGVGLVVPTLLTWPASAIVHDIKGENWTLTAGFRAKHGRVLLFDPTNARSSAYNPLLEVRQGEWEVRDVQNIADILVDPEGSLDKRNHWEKTSHSLLVGAILHVLYAEKDKTLAGVANFLSDPRRPVEATLRAMMDTPHLGEAGVHPVIASSARELLNKSENERSGVLSTAMSFLGLNRDPVVARVTARCDWRIADLVDSRQPVTLYLVVPPSDINRTKPLIRLILNQIGRRLTEELTTSGKRHRLLLMLDEFPALGRLDFFESALAFMAGYGLKGFLIAQSLNQIERAYGPNNAILDNCHVRVSFATNDERTAKRVSDALGTATELRDSTNYAGHRLAPWLGHLMVSRQETARPLLTPGEIMQLPPTDEIVMVAGTPPIRATKARYYEDARFQERILTPPDLIADPLAPSPSADDWSGRVVPAESRSALAAADGAEGDPANAGIRREPELPEHEEIVAPPPSSEQEFEFVDDEPDVDAAKARAIRQRMRMVARQVALNPDDGIDI
;
A
#
# COMPACT_ATOMS: atom_id res chain seq x y z
N MET A 1 -2.37 30.91 -39.41
CA MET A 1 -3.78 31.23 -39.75
C MET A 1 -4.38 30.06 -40.56
N ARG A 2 -5.26 29.25 -39.98
CA ARG A 2 -6.30 28.58 -40.77
C ARG A 2 -7.52 29.50 -40.67
N GLY A 3 -7.91 30.12 -41.78
CA GLY A 3 -9.08 31.00 -41.85
C GLY A 3 -10.29 30.32 -41.21
N GLY A 4 -11.09 31.09 -40.49
CA GLY A 4 -12.32 30.60 -39.87
C GLY A 4 -13.12 29.83 -40.90
N ARG A 5 -13.30 28.52 -40.68
CA ARG A 5 -14.16 27.70 -41.52
C ARG A 5 -15.53 28.36 -41.47
N ILE A 6 -15.96 28.93 -42.60
CA ILE A 6 -17.32 29.42 -42.77
C ILE A 6 -18.24 28.25 -42.39
N LEU A 7 -19.21 28.52 -41.51
CA LEU A 7 -20.08 27.52 -40.90
C LEU A 7 -21.18 27.09 -41.86
N TRP A 8 -20.79 26.65 -43.06
CA TRP A 8 -21.69 26.29 -44.15
C TRP A 8 -22.76 25.28 -43.71
N GLY A 9 -22.42 24.32 -42.85
CA GLY A 9 -23.39 23.36 -42.31
C GLY A 9 -24.48 24.00 -41.42
N GLN A 10 -24.10 24.88 -40.48
CA GLN A 10 -25.07 25.55 -39.62
C GLN A 10 -25.93 26.56 -40.40
N ILE A 11 -25.30 27.28 -41.34
CA ILE A 11 -25.98 28.22 -42.23
C ILE A 11 -26.98 27.47 -43.10
N ALA A 12 -26.60 26.32 -43.67
CA ALA A 12 -27.50 25.49 -44.47
C ALA A 12 -28.70 25.00 -43.64
N VAL A 13 -28.48 24.48 -42.42
CA VAL A 13 -29.57 24.01 -41.55
C VAL A 13 -30.53 25.15 -41.18
N VAL A 14 -30.01 26.30 -40.77
CA VAL A 14 -30.81 27.50 -40.45
C VAL A 14 -31.64 27.92 -41.66
N PHE A 15 -31.01 28.01 -42.83
CA PHE A 15 -31.69 28.38 -44.07
C PHE A 15 -32.76 27.37 -44.46
N THR A 16 -32.50 26.07 -44.34
CA THR A 16 -33.47 25.01 -44.62
C THR A 16 -34.67 25.09 -43.68
N ILE A 17 -34.48 25.33 -42.38
CA ILE A 17 -35.58 25.49 -41.42
C ILE A 17 -36.48 26.66 -41.82
N VAL A 18 -35.87 27.82 -42.10
CA VAL A 18 -36.63 29.02 -42.50
C VAL A 18 -37.36 28.78 -43.82
N LEU A 19 -36.71 28.14 -44.80
CA LEU A 19 -37.32 27.82 -46.09
C LEU A 19 -38.52 26.86 -45.93
N VAL A 20 -38.35 25.78 -45.16
CA VAL A 20 -39.40 24.78 -44.92
C VAL A 20 -40.60 25.40 -44.21
N MET A 21 -40.38 26.25 -43.20
CA MET A 21 -41.47 26.89 -42.47
C MET A 21 -42.19 27.96 -43.30
N THR A 22 -41.46 28.67 -44.15
CA THR A 22 -42.04 29.60 -45.12
C THR A 22 -42.86 28.84 -46.18
N TRP A 23 -42.38 27.67 -46.61
CA TRP A 23 -43.12 26.82 -47.54
C TRP A 23 -44.37 26.23 -46.89
N ALA A 24 -44.28 25.80 -45.64
CA ALA A 24 -45.41 25.33 -44.85
C ALA A 24 -46.46 26.43 -44.66
N ALA A 25 -46.05 27.66 -44.37
CA ALA A 25 -46.95 28.82 -44.30
C ALA A 25 -47.67 29.06 -45.64
N THR A 26 -46.94 28.92 -46.75
CA THR A 26 -47.53 29.03 -48.10
C THR A 26 -48.57 27.95 -48.35
N GLN A 27 -48.24 26.68 -48.10
CA GLN A 27 -49.21 25.59 -48.31
C GLN A 27 -50.39 25.69 -47.35
N TRP A 28 -50.17 26.14 -46.11
CA TRP A 28 -51.23 26.35 -45.12
C TRP A 28 -52.23 27.40 -45.58
N VAL A 29 -51.75 28.55 -46.05
CA VAL A 29 -52.61 29.62 -46.57
C VAL A 29 -53.34 29.16 -47.83
N ALA A 30 -52.67 28.48 -48.75
CA ALA A 30 -53.29 27.95 -49.96
C ALA A 30 -54.40 26.94 -49.63
N PHE A 31 -54.15 26.04 -48.67
CA PHE A 31 -55.13 25.08 -48.18
C PHE A 31 -56.34 25.76 -47.51
N ARG A 32 -56.10 26.76 -46.66
CA ARG A 32 -57.17 27.50 -45.95
C ARG A 32 -58.03 28.35 -46.89
N LEU A 33 -57.48 28.75 -48.03
CA LEU A 33 -58.20 29.41 -49.13
C LEU A 33 -58.71 28.42 -50.19
N VAL A 34 -58.67 27.12 -49.92
CA VAL A 34 -59.19 26.05 -50.79
C VAL A 34 -58.59 26.11 -52.21
N PHE A 35 -57.30 26.47 -52.31
CA PHE A 35 -56.54 26.52 -53.56
C PHE A 35 -57.21 27.33 -54.67
N GLN A 36 -57.79 28.47 -54.29
CA GLN A 36 -58.47 29.38 -55.21
C GLN A 36 -57.59 29.76 -56.43
N PRO A 37 -58.16 29.83 -57.65
CA PRO A 37 -57.43 30.22 -58.85
C PRO A 37 -56.72 31.58 -58.77
N GLN A 38 -57.23 32.48 -57.91
CA GLN A 38 -56.67 33.82 -57.67
C GLN A 38 -55.29 33.78 -57.00
N LEU A 39 -54.89 32.66 -56.39
CA LEU A 39 -53.55 32.45 -55.84
C LEU A 39 -52.47 32.23 -56.93
N GLY A 40 -52.90 32.06 -58.18
CA GLY A 40 -52.05 31.82 -59.33
C GLY A 40 -51.86 30.33 -59.63
N ASN A 41 -51.00 30.04 -60.61
CA ASN A 41 -50.72 28.67 -61.01
C ASN A 41 -49.84 27.97 -59.96
N PRO A 42 -50.13 26.71 -59.60
CA PRO A 42 -49.25 25.94 -58.75
C PRO A 42 -47.92 25.68 -59.44
N TRP A 43 -46.87 25.50 -58.64
CA TRP A 43 -45.54 25.16 -59.14
C TRP A 43 -45.51 23.74 -59.71
N PHE A 44 -46.19 22.81 -59.04
CA PHE A 44 -46.47 21.45 -59.49
C PHE A 44 -47.63 20.87 -58.68
N GLU A 45 -48.14 19.71 -59.09
CA GLU A 45 -49.12 18.94 -58.31
C GLU A 45 -48.47 17.69 -57.70
N LEU A 46 -48.77 17.43 -56.44
CA LEU A 46 -48.30 16.26 -55.71
C LEU A 46 -49.51 15.51 -55.14
N VAL A 47 -49.76 14.30 -55.62
CA VAL A 47 -50.89 13.46 -55.18
C VAL A 47 -52.23 14.22 -55.25
N GLY A 48 -52.45 14.96 -56.34
CA GLY A 48 -53.66 15.75 -56.56
C GLY A 48 -53.78 17.04 -55.74
N LEU A 49 -52.75 17.42 -54.97
CA LEU A 49 -52.70 18.70 -54.26
C LEU A 49 -51.79 19.70 -54.99
N PRO A 50 -52.26 20.92 -55.28
CA PRO A 50 -51.44 21.96 -55.90
C PRO A 50 -50.40 22.49 -54.90
N VAL A 51 -49.12 22.43 -55.28
CA VAL A 51 -47.99 22.89 -54.46
C VAL A 51 -47.47 24.21 -54.98
N TYR A 52 -47.49 25.24 -54.13
CA TYR A 52 -47.04 26.59 -54.47
C TYR A 52 -45.58 26.89 -54.09
N TYR A 53 -44.98 27.89 -54.72
CA TYR A 53 -43.60 28.33 -54.47
C TYR A 53 -43.47 29.02 -53.09
N PRO A 54 -42.46 28.72 -52.24
CA PRO A 54 -42.43 29.16 -50.83
C PRO A 54 -42.56 30.69 -50.58
N PRO A 55 -42.00 31.58 -51.39
CA PRO A 55 -42.21 33.03 -51.25
C PRO A 55 -43.61 33.53 -51.63
N ALA A 56 -44.47 32.71 -52.24
CA ALA A 56 -45.80 33.15 -52.72
C ALA A 56 -46.68 33.66 -51.58
N PHE A 57 -46.51 33.11 -50.37
CA PHE A 57 -47.16 33.61 -49.16
C PHE A 57 -47.03 35.12 -48.96
N PHE A 58 -45.85 35.70 -49.15
CA PHE A 58 -45.63 37.14 -48.93
C PHE A 58 -46.38 38.00 -49.95
N TRP A 59 -46.44 37.55 -51.20
CA TRP A 59 -47.16 38.25 -52.26
C TRP A 59 -48.67 38.18 -52.05
N TRP A 60 -49.17 37.01 -51.65
CA TRP A 60 -50.58 36.83 -51.30
C TRP A 60 -50.95 37.64 -50.07
N TRP A 61 -50.08 37.70 -49.07
CA TRP A 61 -50.33 38.51 -47.89
C TRP A 61 -50.43 39.99 -48.28
N PHE A 62 -49.48 40.53 -49.05
CA PHE A 62 -49.57 41.91 -49.54
C PHE A 62 -50.85 42.19 -50.35
N SER A 63 -51.29 41.23 -51.17
CA SER A 63 -52.39 41.44 -52.12
C SER A 63 -53.78 41.16 -51.54
N PHE A 64 -53.87 40.26 -50.54
CA PHE A 64 -55.14 39.68 -50.10
C PHE A 64 -55.39 39.76 -48.59
N ASP A 65 -54.50 40.37 -47.79
CA ASP A 65 -54.66 40.51 -46.33
C ASP A 65 -56.04 41.04 -45.93
N ALA A 66 -56.51 42.07 -46.64
CA ALA A 66 -57.76 42.76 -46.35
C ALA A 66 -59.00 41.86 -46.44
N TYR A 67 -58.91 40.72 -47.14
CA TYR A 67 -60.03 39.80 -47.36
C TYR A 67 -60.06 38.63 -46.36
N ALA A 68 -58.90 38.19 -45.87
CA ALA A 68 -58.78 37.03 -44.99
C ALA A 68 -57.69 37.20 -43.91
N PRO A 69 -57.75 38.25 -43.08
CA PRO A 69 -56.64 38.64 -42.21
C PRO A 69 -56.27 37.55 -41.20
N ALA A 70 -57.25 36.81 -40.66
CA ALA A 70 -56.98 35.73 -39.71
C ALA A 70 -56.14 34.58 -40.33
N ILE A 71 -56.37 34.24 -41.60
CA ILE A 71 -55.65 33.15 -42.28
C ILE A 71 -54.20 33.56 -42.54
N PHE A 72 -53.97 34.81 -42.95
CA PHE A 72 -52.63 35.33 -43.16
C PHE A 72 -51.85 35.50 -41.86
N VAL A 73 -52.50 35.89 -40.76
CA VAL A 73 -51.88 35.91 -39.42
C VAL A 73 -51.47 34.51 -38.97
N GLU A 74 -52.29 33.48 -39.17
CA GLU A 74 -51.89 32.10 -38.87
C GLU A 74 -50.69 31.65 -39.71
N GLY A 75 -50.69 31.93 -41.02
CA GLY A 75 -49.55 31.68 -41.91
C GLY A 75 -48.29 32.42 -41.47
N ALA A 76 -48.45 33.66 -40.99
CA ALA A 76 -47.36 34.46 -40.45
C ALA A 76 -46.76 33.86 -39.19
N ILE A 77 -47.59 33.35 -38.28
CA ILE A 77 -47.13 32.65 -37.07
C ILE A 77 -46.32 31.41 -37.46
N ILE A 78 -46.79 30.64 -38.46
CA ILE A 78 -46.06 29.48 -38.98
C ILE A 78 -44.71 29.91 -39.57
N ALA A 79 -44.67 30.91 -40.45
CA ALA A 79 -43.43 31.40 -41.04
C ALA A 79 -42.45 31.96 -39.98
N ALA A 80 -42.96 32.76 -39.04
CA ALA A 80 -42.17 33.37 -37.97
C ALA A 80 -41.62 32.31 -36.98
N SER A 81 -42.37 31.24 -36.71
CA SER A 81 -41.91 30.14 -35.87
C SER A 81 -40.64 29.49 -36.42
N GLY A 82 -40.44 29.47 -37.75
CA GLY A 82 -39.20 29.02 -38.37
C GLY A 82 -37.98 29.84 -37.99
N GLY A 83 -38.12 31.15 -37.79
CA GLY A 83 -37.04 32.00 -37.28
C GLY A 83 -36.62 31.60 -35.87
N PHE A 84 -37.60 31.38 -34.97
CA PHE A 84 -37.32 30.94 -33.60
C PHE A 84 -36.71 29.54 -33.54
N ILE A 85 -37.21 28.59 -34.34
CA ILE A 85 -36.66 27.23 -34.44
C ILE A 85 -35.24 27.26 -34.99
N ALA A 86 -34.97 28.08 -36.00
CA ALA A 86 -33.64 28.21 -36.58
C ALA A 86 -32.63 28.81 -35.60
N ILE A 87 -33.04 29.81 -34.80
CA ILE A 87 -32.22 30.37 -33.72
C ILE A 87 -31.93 29.29 -32.66
N ALA A 88 -32.93 28.54 -32.22
CA ALA A 88 -32.76 27.47 -31.25
C ALA A 88 -31.80 26.37 -31.77
N ALA A 89 -31.95 25.96 -33.04
CA ALA A 89 -31.08 24.99 -33.69
C ALA A 89 -29.63 25.51 -33.81
N ALA A 90 -29.44 26.78 -34.17
CA ALA A 90 -28.11 27.40 -34.23
C ALA A 90 -27.43 27.44 -32.87
N ILE A 91 -28.15 27.80 -31.81
CA ILE A 91 -27.65 27.79 -30.42
C ILE A 91 -27.26 26.36 -30.03
N PHE A 92 -28.13 25.39 -30.26
CA PHE A 92 -27.88 23.98 -29.92
C PHE A 92 -26.65 23.42 -30.64
N MET A 93 -26.53 23.63 -31.96
CA MET A 93 -25.36 23.23 -32.74
C MET A 93 -24.07 23.95 -32.30
N SER A 94 -24.16 25.21 -31.87
CA SER A 94 -23.02 25.95 -31.32
C SER A 94 -22.54 25.34 -30.01
N ILE A 95 -23.48 24.93 -29.13
CA ILE A 95 -23.18 24.25 -27.87
C ILE A 95 -22.51 22.89 -28.12
N ILE A 96 -23.04 22.07 -29.04
CA ILE A 96 -22.43 20.78 -29.39
C ILE A 96 -20.99 20.96 -29.88
N ARG A 97 -20.78 21.90 -30.81
CA ARG A 97 -19.44 22.18 -31.34
C ARG A 97 -18.49 22.73 -30.28
N ALA A 98 -18.98 23.56 -29.37
CA ALA A 98 -18.18 24.05 -28.25
C ALA A 98 -17.74 22.90 -27.32
N ARG A 99 -18.55 21.83 -27.21
CA ARG A 99 -18.16 20.60 -26.49
C ARG A 99 -17.13 19.79 -27.28
N GLU A 100 -17.28 19.62 -28.59
CA GLU A 100 -16.30 18.93 -29.45
C GLU A 100 -14.95 19.67 -29.49
N ALA A 101 -14.95 21.01 -29.52
CA ALA A 101 -13.72 21.79 -29.49
C ALA A 101 -12.94 21.66 -28.18
N ARG A 102 -13.57 21.18 -27.09
CA ARG A 102 -12.89 20.85 -25.83
C ARG A 102 -12.23 19.46 -25.85
N SER A 103 -12.46 18.64 -26.87
CA SER A 103 -11.90 17.27 -26.95
C SER A 103 -10.58 17.18 -27.71
N VAL A 104 -9.83 18.29 -27.83
CA VAL A 104 -8.53 18.29 -28.51
C VAL A 104 -7.48 17.67 -27.58
N ALA A 105 -6.81 16.61 -28.05
CA ALA A 105 -5.88 15.80 -27.27
C ALA A 105 -4.47 15.70 -27.91
N THR A 106 -4.05 16.72 -28.64
CA THR A 106 -2.82 16.72 -29.47
C THR A 106 -1.55 16.32 -28.72
N TYR A 107 -1.40 16.73 -27.46
CA TYR A 107 -0.23 16.44 -26.62
C TYR A 107 -0.49 15.39 -25.54
N GLY A 108 -1.73 14.91 -25.43
CA GLY A 108 -2.17 13.98 -24.41
C GLY A 108 -3.63 14.21 -24.01
N SER A 109 -4.26 13.13 -23.57
CA SER A 109 -5.68 13.06 -23.22
C SER A 109 -5.94 12.92 -21.72
N ALA A 110 -4.92 13.13 -20.87
CA ALA A 110 -5.09 13.02 -19.42
C ALA A 110 -6.16 14.02 -18.93
N ARG A 111 -7.07 13.54 -18.10
CA ARG A 111 -8.15 14.32 -17.50
C ARG A 111 -8.63 13.66 -16.21
N TRP A 112 -9.39 14.40 -15.41
CA TRP A 112 -10.12 13.82 -14.29
C TRP A 112 -11.28 12.96 -14.78
N ALA A 113 -11.64 11.94 -14.00
CA ALA A 113 -12.78 11.08 -14.27
C ALA A 113 -14.10 11.86 -14.20
N GLU A 114 -15.03 11.49 -15.08
CA GLU A 114 -16.41 11.97 -15.06
C GLU A 114 -17.29 11.04 -14.20
N ASP A 115 -18.43 11.56 -13.69
CA ASP A 115 -19.36 10.83 -12.81
C ASP A 115 -19.73 9.44 -13.35
N LYS A 116 -19.97 9.33 -14.67
CA LYS A 116 -20.34 8.07 -15.32
C LYS A 116 -19.22 7.04 -15.29
N GLU A 117 -17.97 7.47 -15.33
CA GLU A 117 -16.80 6.59 -15.27
C GLU A 117 -16.53 6.16 -13.84
N ILE A 118 -16.70 7.05 -12.86
CA ILE A 118 -16.61 6.72 -11.44
C ILE A 118 -17.69 5.69 -11.07
N LEU A 119 -18.93 5.90 -11.55
CA LEU A 119 -20.02 4.95 -11.39
C LEU A 119 -19.75 3.63 -12.13
N GLY A 120 -19.28 3.70 -13.38
CA GLY A 120 -18.96 2.54 -14.21
C GLY A 120 -17.81 1.69 -13.65
N ALA A 121 -16.87 2.31 -12.93
CA ALA A 121 -15.81 1.63 -12.18
C ALA A 121 -16.29 1.02 -10.85
N GLY A 122 -17.58 1.18 -10.48
CA GLY A 122 -18.16 0.62 -9.27
C GLY A 122 -17.73 1.29 -7.98
N LEU A 123 -17.18 2.51 -8.04
CA LEU A 123 -16.55 3.16 -6.88
C LEU A 123 -17.53 3.81 -5.90
N LEU A 124 -18.81 3.93 -6.26
CA LEU A 124 -19.87 4.54 -5.44
C LEU A 124 -20.70 3.49 -4.68
N GLY A 125 -20.18 2.25 -4.56
CA GLY A 125 -20.84 1.15 -3.87
C GLY A 125 -20.92 1.29 -2.34
N ALA A 126 -21.75 0.44 -1.72
CA ALA A 126 -21.92 0.41 -0.27
C ALA A 126 -20.75 -0.28 0.47
N ASP A 127 -20.06 -1.21 -0.20
CA ASP A 127 -19.07 -2.10 0.38
C ASP A 127 -17.64 -1.79 -0.10
N GLY A 128 -16.65 -2.44 0.52
CA GLY A 128 -15.24 -2.32 0.16
C GLY A 128 -14.43 -1.42 1.09
N VAL A 129 -13.17 -1.22 0.72
CA VAL A 129 -12.26 -0.31 1.45
C VAL A 129 -12.51 1.13 1.02
N LEU A 130 -12.35 2.08 1.94
CA LEU A 130 -12.58 3.48 1.65
C LEU A 130 -11.34 4.10 0.99
N LEU A 131 -11.56 4.80 -0.13
CA LEU A 131 -10.53 5.49 -0.89
C LEU A 131 -10.62 7.02 -0.75
N GLY A 132 -11.76 7.53 -0.27
CA GLY A 132 -12.03 8.94 -0.17
C GLY A 132 -13.51 9.29 -0.25
N ARG A 133 -13.78 10.54 -0.63
CA ARG A 133 -15.13 11.07 -0.87
C ARG A 133 -15.15 11.87 -2.17
N TYR A 134 -16.14 11.57 -3.00
CA TYR A 134 -16.47 12.32 -4.21
C TYR A 134 -17.81 13.01 -3.99
N ASP A 135 -17.80 14.35 -3.94
CA ASP A 135 -18.94 15.18 -3.53
C ASP A 135 -19.57 14.75 -2.21
N ARG A 136 -20.72 14.06 -2.26
CA ARG A 136 -21.48 13.58 -1.10
C ARG A 136 -21.29 12.09 -0.83
N ASP A 137 -20.71 11.37 -1.79
CA ASP A 137 -20.62 9.92 -1.78
C ASP A 137 -19.21 9.46 -1.42
N TYR A 138 -19.14 8.31 -0.74
CA TYR A 138 -17.87 7.68 -0.45
C TYR A 138 -17.33 6.98 -1.69
N LEU A 139 -16.05 7.18 -1.96
CA LEU A 139 -15.32 6.36 -2.92
C LEU A 139 -14.87 5.09 -2.21
N ARG A 140 -15.32 3.93 -2.68
CA ARG A 140 -14.99 2.63 -2.14
C ARG A 140 -14.52 1.68 -3.23
N HIS A 141 -13.69 0.73 -2.85
CA HIS A 141 -13.24 -0.32 -3.75
C HIS A 141 -13.47 -1.68 -3.11
N ASP A 142 -14.44 -2.41 -3.65
CA ASP A 142 -14.81 -3.75 -3.18
C ASP A 142 -14.12 -4.90 -3.95
N GLY A 143 -13.41 -4.57 -5.03
CA GLY A 143 -12.64 -5.55 -5.81
C GLY A 143 -11.46 -6.17 -5.04
N PRO A 144 -10.94 -7.32 -5.52
CA PRO A 144 -9.85 -8.05 -4.88
C PRO A 144 -8.48 -7.34 -4.99
N GLU A 145 -8.36 -6.36 -5.89
CA GLU A 145 -7.12 -5.64 -6.18
C GLU A 145 -6.57 -4.89 -4.96
N HIS A 146 -5.26 -4.76 -4.87
CA HIS A 146 -4.60 -4.16 -3.71
C HIS A 146 -4.53 -2.63 -3.82
N VAL A 147 -4.52 -1.98 -2.65
CA VAL A 147 -4.45 -0.53 -2.50
C VAL A 147 -3.08 -0.14 -1.97
N LEU A 148 -2.42 0.81 -2.62
CA LEU A 148 -1.21 1.46 -2.13
C LEU A 148 -1.48 2.95 -1.88
N CYS A 149 -1.20 3.42 -0.67
CA CYS A 149 -1.36 4.82 -0.31
C CYS A 149 0.00 5.49 -0.03
N PHE A 150 0.25 6.61 -0.69
CA PHE A 150 1.37 7.51 -0.40
C PHE A 150 0.88 8.64 0.50
N ALA A 151 1.21 8.58 1.78
CA ALA A 151 0.73 9.50 2.79
C ALA A 151 1.84 9.85 3.80
N PRO A 152 2.47 11.04 3.70
CA PRO A 152 3.47 11.49 4.66
C PRO A 152 2.96 11.55 6.10
N THR A 153 3.88 11.72 7.05
CA THR A 153 3.50 11.93 8.46
C THR A 153 2.55 13.12 8.62
N ARG A 154 1.56 12.98 9.51
CA ARG A 154 0.54 14.00 9.80
C ARG A 154 -0.32 14.44 8.61
N SER A 155 -0.33 13.67 7.52
CA SER A 155 -1.15 13.95 6.32
C SER A 155 -2.63 13.52 6.44
N GLY A 156 -3.00 12.86 7.54
CA GLY A 156 -4.37 12.41 7.80
C GLY A 156 -4.72 11.01 7.29
N LYS A 157 -3.74 10.12 7.05
CA LYS A 157 -3.99 8.73 6.61
C LYS A 157 -4.95 7.96 7.52
N GLY A 158 -4.74 8.08 8.84
CA GLY A 158 -5.61 7.48 9.86
C GLY A 158 -7.04 8.03 9.79
N VAL A 159 -7.13 9.34 9.56
CA VAL A 159 -8.39 10.11 9.57
C VAL A 159 -9.27 9.81 8.36
N GLY A 160 -8.68 9.76 7.16
CA GLY A 160 -9.41 9.70 5.90
C GLY A 160 -9.54 8.31 5.29
N LEU A 161 -8.67 7.36 5.65
CA LEU A 161 -8.62 6.05 5.01
C LEU A 161 -8.70 4.90 6.02
N VAL A 162 -7.78 4.85 7.00
CA VAL A 162 -7.63 3.68 7.90
C VAL A 162 -8.85 3.50 8.81
N VAL A 163 -9.14 4.47 9.67
CA VAL A 163 -10.25 4.39 10.62
C VAL A 163 -11.58 4.24 9.90
N PRO A 164 -11.91 5.07 8.87
CA PRO A 164 -13.13 4.88 8.10
C PRO A 164 -13.26 3.47 7.48
N THR A 165 -12.19 2.93 6.89
CA THR A 165 -12.20 1.58 6.32
C THR A 165 -12.47 0.53 7.38
N LEU A 166 -11.80 0.59 8.54
CA LEU A 166 -11.98 -0.40 9.62
C LEU A 166 -13.38 -0.34 10.25
N LEU A 167 -14.03 0.82 10.23
CA LEU A 167 -15.41 1.02 10.69
C LEU A 167 -16.48 0.63 9.65
N THR A 168 -16.10 0.35 8.39
CA THR A 168 -17.05 -0.07 7.35
C THR A 168 -16.77 -1.46 6.78
N TRP A 169 -15.55 -1.95 6.88
CA TRP A 169 -15.15 -3.24 6.32
C TRP A 169 -15.83 -4.40 7.08
N PRO A 170 -16.70 -5.19 6.41
CA PRO A 170 -17.54 -6.16 7.09
C PRO A 170 -16.85 -7.50 7.37
N ALA A 171 -15.71 -7.77 6.74
CA ALA A 171 -15.02 -9.05 6.81
C ALA A 171 -13.83 -9.02 7.78
N SER A 172 -13.05 -10.10 7.81
CA SER A 172 -11.88 -10.21 8.68
C SER A 172 -10.82 -9.18 8.32
N ALA A 173 -9.99 -8.78 9.29
CA ALA A 173 -8.88 -7.87 9.06
C ALA A 173 -7.68 -8.15 9.96
N ILE A 174 -6.48 -7.96 9.43
CA ILE A 174 -5.24 -7.80 10.20
C ILE A 174 -4.83 -6.34 10.10
N VAL A 175 -4.64 -5.71 11.25
CA VAL A 175 -4.32 -4.29 11.36
C VAL A 175 -2.96 -4.15 12.01
N HIS A 176 -1.95 -3.75 11.25
CA HIS A 176 -0.68 -3.32 11.81
C HIS A 176 -0.84 -1.88 12.32
N ASP A 177 -0.67 -1.67 13.61
CA ASP A 177 -0.96 -0.41 14.29
C ASP A 177 0.19 -0.01 15.24
N ILE A 178 1.12 0.79 14.74
CA ILE A 178 2.28 1.25 15.52
C ILE A 178 1.86 2.15 16.71
N LYS A 179 0.68 2.76 16.68
CA LYS A 179 0.28 3.75 17.70
C LYS A 179 -0.80 3.28 18.66
N GLY A 180 -1.48 2.17 18.35
CA GLY A 180 -2.67 1.72 19.08
C GLY A 180 -3.92 2.59 18.81
N GLU A 181 -3.83 3.59 17.91
CA GLU A 181 -4.93 4.50 17.58
C GLU A 181 -6.06 3.74 16.88
N ASN A 182 -5.72 2.79 16.00
CA ASN A 182 -6.70 2.01 15.27
C ASN A 182 -7.45 1.06 16.22
N TRP A 183 -6.75 0.41 17.15
CA TRP A 183 -7.38 -0.37 18.22
C TRP A 183 -8.38 0.49 18.99
N THR A 184 -7.90 1.63 19.50
CA THR A 184 -8.68 2.52 20.37
C THR A 184 -9.96 3.02 19.70
N LEU A 185 -9.91 3.36 18.42
CA LEU A 185 -11.03 3.96 17.70
C LEU A 185 -12.00 2.94 17.08
N THR A 186 -11.53 1.73 16.73
CA THR A 186 -12.29 0.83 15.87
C THR A 186 -12.61 -0.53 16.49
N ALA A 187 -11.87 -0.97 17.51
CA ALA A 187 -12.06 -2.30 18.10
C ALA A 187 -13.46 -2.48 18.71
N GLY A 188 -14.01 -1.45 19.36
CA GLY A 188 -15.34 -1.53 19.99
C GLY A 188 -16.48 -1.78 19.00
N PHE A 189 -16.43 -1.16 17.81
CA PHE A 189 -17.43 -1.42 16.77
C PHE A 189 -17.19 -2.74 16.05
N ARG A 190 -15.92 -3.12 15.85
CA ARG A 190 -15.58 -4.43 15.28
C ARG A 190 -16.02 -5.58 16.17
N ALA A 191 -15.97 -5.41 17.48
CA ALA A 191 -16.46 -6.38 18.46
C ALA A 191 -17.98 -6.62 18.39
N LYS A 192 -18.77 -5.70 17.80
CA LYS A 192 -20.23 -5.89 17.62
C LYS A 192 -20.59 -6.90 16.52
N HIS A 193 -19.69 -7.18 15.58
CA HIS A 193 -19.98 -8.05 14.43
C HIS A 193 -19.01 -9.23 14.27
N GLY A 194 -17.92 -9.27 15.05
CA GLY A 194 -16.96 -10.34 15.00
C GLY A 194 -16.02 -10.37 16.19
N ARG A 195 -15.13 -11.36 16.21
CA ARG A 195 -14.11 -11.50 17.25
C ARG A 195 -13.01 -10.47 17.03
N VAL A 196 -12.56 -9.84 18.11
CA VAL A 196 -11.48 -8.85 18.06
C VAL A 196 -10.34 -9.33 18.97
N LEU A 197 -9.12 -9.33 18.42
CA LEU A 197 -7.91 -9.81 19.05
C LEU A 197 -6.88 -8.67 19.08
N LEU A 198 -6.22 -8.49 20.20
CA LEU A 198 -5.10 -7.57 20.33
C LEU A 198 -3.85 -8.40 20.58
N PHE A 199 -2.89 -8.38 19.66
CA PHE A 199 -1.56 -8.90 19.92
C PHE A 199 -0.61 -7.72 20.13
N ASP A 200 -0.12 -7.59 21.35
CA ASP A 200 0.91 -6.63 21.73
C ASP A 200 1.95 -7.39 22.56
N PRO A 201 3.17 -7.59 22.02
CA PRO A 201 4.20 -8.39 22.67
C PRO A 201 4.73 -7.76 23.97
N THR A 202 4.41 -6.49 24.22
CA THR A 202 4.80 -5.75 25.43
C THR A 202 3.68 -5.67 26.47
N ASN A 203 2.51 -6.25 26.17
CA ASN A 203 1.35 -6.26 27.05
C ASN A 203 0.95 -7.69 27.42
N ALA A 204 1.23 -8.08 28.67
CA ALA A 204 0.91 -9.42 29.20
C ALA A 204 -0.58 -9.81 29.14
N ARG A 205 -1.49 -8.85 28.97
CA ARG A 205 -2.93 -9.09 28.83
C ARG A 205 -3.39 -9.23 27.38
N SER A 206 -2.49 -9.07 26.41
CA SER A 206 -2.82 -9.23 25.01
C SER A 206 -3.14 -10.69 24.68
N SER A 207 -3.87 -10.89 23.58
CA SER A 207 -4.16 -12.22 23.03
C SER A 207 -2.84 -12.91 22.66
N ALA A 208 -2.58 -14.05 23.29
CA ALA A 208 -1.33 -14.78 23.12
C ALA A 208 -1.27 -15.52 21.78
N TYR A 209 -0.07 -15.62 21.23
CA TYR A 209 0.22 -16.41 20.03
C TYR A 209 1.63 -16.98 20.12
N ASN A 210 1.72 -18.32 20.08
CA ASN A 210 2.98 -19.05 20.04
C ASN A 210 3.28 -19.52 18.61
N PRO A 211 4.29 -18.93 17.92
CA PRO A 211 4.63 -19.30 16.55
C PRO A 211 5.04 -20.77 16.37
N LEU A 212 5.52 -21.43 17.44
CA LEU A 212 5.95 -22.83 17.38
C LEU A 212 4.76 -23.80 17.33
N LEU A 213 3.63 -23.44 17.95
CA LEU A 213 2.44 -24.31 17.93
C LEU A 213 1.75 -24.30 16.57
N GLU A 214 2.11 -23.39 15.67
CA GLU A 214 1.62 -23.34 14.29
C GLU A 214 2.45 -24.24 13.34
N VAL A 215 3.53 -24.88 13.81
CA VAL A 215 4.27 -25.88 13.04
C VAL A 215 3.39 -27.11 12.86
N ARG A 216 3.18 -27.57 11.63
CA ARG A 216 2.46 -28.82 11.38
C ARG A 216 3.37 -30.00 11.58
N GLN A 217 2.91 -31.01 12.29
CA GLN A 217 3.65 -32.25 12.42
C GLN A 217 3.66 -33.06 11.12
N GLY A 218 4.73 -33.80 10.87
CA GLY A 218 4.85 -34.75 9.77
C GLY A 218 5.66 -34.19 8.61
N GLU A 219 5.16 -34.31 7.37
CA GLU A 219 5.92 -33.95 6.16
C GLU A 219 6.30 -32.46 6.08
N TRP A 220 5.59 -31.60 6.82
CA TRP A 220 5.74 -30.15 6.76
C TRP A 220 6.64 -29.57 7.86
N GLU A 221 6.93 -30.31 8.93
CA GLU A 221 7.49 -29.74 10.17
C GLU A 221 8.87 -29.11 9.95
N VAL A 222 9.73 -29.77 9.18
CA VAL A 222 11.06 -29.27 8.84
C VAL A 222 10.94 -27.98 8.03
N ARG A 223 10.07 -27.96 7.01
CA ARG A 223 9.83 -26.78 6.19
C ARG A 223 9.33 -25.64 7.08
N ASP A 224 8.30 -25.88 7.88
CA ASP A 224 7.65 -24.87 8.73
C ASP A 224 8.67 -24.26 9.72
N VAL A 225 9.50 -25.10 10.37
CA VAL A 225 10.57 -24.67 11.27
C VAL A 225 11.70 -23.91 10.56
N GLN A 226 12.11 -24.32 9.35
CA GLN A 226 13.08 -23.57 8.55
C GLN A 226 12.62 -22.13 8.32
N ASN A 227 11.34 -21.90 8.00
CA ASN A 227 10.85 -20.54 7.78
C ASN A 227 10.86 -19.69 9.06
N ILE A 228 10.65 -20.33 10.22
CA ILE A 228 10.79 -19.63 11.51
C ILE A 228 12.25 -19.24 11.71
N ALA A 229 13.18 -20.19 11.51
CA ALA A 229 14.62 -19.95 11.65
C ALA A 229 15.13 -18.89 10.65
N ASP A 230 14.62 -18.87 9.43
CA ASP A 230 14.97 -17.87 8.41
C ASP A 230 14.70 -16.44 8.89
N ILE A 231 13.56 -16.20 9.54
CA ILE A 231 13.18 -14.88 10.07
C ILE A 231 13.94 -14.54 11.35
N LEU A 232 14.20 -15.53 12.21
CA LEU A 232 14.98 -15.31 13.43
C LEU A 232 16.42 -14.89 13.10
N VAL A 233 17.02 -15.50 12.06
CA VAL A 233 18.40 -15.21 11.63
C VAL A 233 18.47 -13.95 10.75
N ASP A 234 17.42 -13.61 10.02
CA ASP A 234 17.29 -12.34 9.28
C ASP A 234 16.11 -11.47 9.78
N PRO A 235 16.26 -10.85 10.96
CA PRO A 235 15.20 -10.05 11.58
C PRO A 235 14.81 -8.80 10.76
N GLU A 236 15.66 -8.33 9.84
CA GLU A 236 15.39 -7.15 9.02
C GLU A 236 14.94 -7.48 7.58
N GLY A 237 15.22 -8.70 7.09
CA GLY A 237 14.96 -9.12 5.71
C GLY A 237 15.94 -8.50 4.72
N SER A 238 17.13 -8.12 5.20
CA SER A 238 18.11 -7.34 4.43
C SER A 238 19.38 -8.13 4.13
N LEU A 239 19.47 -9.40 4.54
CA LEU A 239 20.66 -10.21 4.29
C LEU A 239 20.62 -10.76 2.86
N ASP A 240 21.38 -10.13 1.95
CA ASP A 240 21.58 -10.65 0.60
C ASP A 240 22.29 -12.02 0.60
N LYS A 241 23.18 -12.25 1.57
CA LYS A 241 23.88 -13.53 1.76
C LYS A 241 24.28 -13.74 3.21
N ARG A 242 23.87 -14.89 3.78
CA ARG A 242 24.26 -15.30 5.13
C ARG A 242 25.75 -15.62 5.23
N ASN A 243 26.38 -15.17 6.31
CA ASN A 243 27.74 -15.57 6.66
C ASN A 243 27.76 -17.00 7.24
N HIS A 244 28.97 -17.55 7.47
CA HIS A 244 29.12 -18.92 8.00
C HIS A 244 28.46 -19.12 9.37
N TRP A 245 28.59 -18.14 10.26
CA TRP A 245 28.01 -18.19 11.62
C TRP A 245 26.49 -18.19 11.58
N GLU A 246 25.89 -17.36 10.73
CA GLU A 246 24.44 -17.29 10.49
C GLU A 246 23.90 -18.58 9.88
N LYS A 247 24.60 -19.16 8.89
CA LYS A 247 24.20 -20.44 8.29
C LYS A 247 24.23 -21.57 9.32
N THR A 248 25.29 -21.65 10.11
CA THR A 248 25.42 -22.73 11.10
C THR A 248 24.45 -22.52 12.27
N SER A 249 24.22 -21.26 12.68
CA SER A 249 23.22 -20.91 13.70
C SER A 249 21.80 -21.22 13.23
N HIS A 250 21.50 -20.97 11.95
CA HIS A 250 20.25 -21.39 11.32
C HIS A 250 20.05 -22.90 11.43
N SER A 251 21.04 -23.72 11.03
CA SER A 251 20.97 -25.18 11.16
C SER A 251 20.76 -25.65 12.61
N LEU A 252 21.44 -25.01 13.56
CA LEU A 252 21.27 -25.26 15.00
C LEU A 252 19.85 -24.93 15.47
N LEU A 253 19.33 -23.75 15.12
CA LEU A 253 17.99 -23.32 15.49
C LEU A 253 16.91 -24.27 14.94
N VAL A 254 17.05 -24.73 13.69
CA VAL A 254 16.13 -25.72 13.11
C VAL A 254 16.10 -27.00 13.93
N GLY A 255 17.27 -27.56 14.25
CA GLY A 255 17.37 -28.77 15.06
C GLY A 255 16.85 -28.57 16.48
N ALA A 256 17.17 -27.44 17.11
CA ALA A 256 16.78 -27.14 18.49
C ALA A 256 15.27 -26.88 18.63
N ILE A 257 14.66 -26.16 17.70
CA ILE A 257 13.20 -25.94 17.67
C ILE A 257 12.47 -27.28 17.51
N LEU A 258 12.88 -28.12 16.56
CA LEU A 258 12.30 -29.45 16.39
C LEU A 258 12.49 -30.30 17.67
N HIS A 259 13.67 -30.28 18.27
CA HIS A 259 13.93 -31.01 19.52
C HIS A 259 12.97 -30.57 20.64
N VAL A 260 12.81 -29.27 20.83
CA VAL A 260 11.90 -28.70 21.84
C VAL A 260 10.46 -29.09 21.58
N LEU A 261 10.01 -29.02 20.31
CA LEU A 261 8.67 -29.44 19.92
C LEU A 261 8.40 -30.92 20.24
N TYR A 262 9.36 -31.82 20.04
CA TYR A 262 9.19 -33.24 20.34
C TYR A 262 9.38 -33.61 21.81
N ALA A 263 10.42 -33.09 22.47
CA ALA A 263 10.96 -33.63 23.71
C ALA A 263 10.71 -32.77 24.95
N GLU A 264 10.67 -31.45 24.80
CA GLU A 264 10.63 -30.54 25.95
C GLU A 264 9.19 -30.17 26.35
N LYS A 265 8.96 -29.86 27.62
CA LYS A 265 7.64 -29.42 28.11
C LYS A 265 7.30 -28.00 27.67
N ASP A 266 8.28 -27.10 27.69
CA ASP A 266 8.13 -25.70 27.31
C ASP A 266 8.35 -25.54 25.80
N LYS A 267 7.26 -25.66 25.03
CA LYS A 267 7.27 -25.62 23.56
C LYS A 267 7.20 -24.21 23.01
N THR A 268 8.06 -23.33 23.49
CA THR A 268 8.08 -21.91 23.15
C THR A 268 9.47 -21.50 22.66
N LEU A 269 9.57 -20.35 21.99
CA LEU A 269 10.88 -19.79 21.64
C LEU A 269 11.72 -19.44 22.88
N ALA A 270 11.06 -19.12 24.01
CA ALA A 270 11.73 -18.98 25.31
C ALA A 270 12.27 -20.33 25.80
N GLY A 271 11.51 -21.41 25.64
CA GLY A 271 11.92 -22.78 25.92
C GLY A 271 13.13 -23.22 25.08
N VAL A 272 13.17 -22.86 23.79
CA VAL A 272 14.34 -23.08 22.91
C VAL A 272 15.57 -22.35 23.44
N ALA A 273 15.42 -21.07 23.84
CA ALA A 273 16.51 -20.30 24.42
C ALA A 273 17.01 -20.95 25.72
N ASN A 274 16.10 -21.35 26.61
CA ASN A 274 16.42 -22.01 27.87
C ASN A 274 17.11 -23.36 27.66
N PHE A 275 16.70 -24.14 26.65
CA PHE A 275 17.32 -25.41 26.30
C PHE A 275 18.76 -25.22 25.81
N LEU A 276 19.00 -24.23 24.94
CA LEU A 276 20.32 -23.94 24.37
C LEU A 276 21.29 -23.30 25.38
N SER A 277 20.77 -22.59 26.40
CA SER A 277 21.58 -21.89 27.40
C SER A 277 21.38 -22.39 28.83
N ASP A 278 21.02 -23.66 29.05
CA ASP A 278 20.88 -24.22 30.41
C ASP A 278 22.25 -24.23 31.11
N PRO A 279 22.48 -23.43 32.17
CA PRO A 279 23.78 -23.38 32.84
C PRO A 279 24.15 -24.68 33.54
N ARG A 280 23.19 -25.59 33.75
CA ARG A 280 23.40 -26.90 34.37
C ARG A 280 23.83 -27.96 33.36
N ARG A 281 23.79 -27.66 32.06
CA ARG A 281 24.08 -28.61 30.99
C ARG A 281 25.14 -28.03 30.05
N PRO A 282 26.33 -28.64 29.95
CA PRO A 282 27.31 -28.26 28.94
C PRO A 282 26.73 -28.38 27.53
N VAL A 283 27.17 -27.51 26.62
CA VAL A 283 26.68 -27.46 25.22
C VAL A 283 26.76 -28.82 24.54
N GLU A 284 27.84 -29.56 24.77
CA GLU A 284 28.01 -30.91 24.22
C GLU A 284 26.94 -31.89 24.72
N ALA A 285 26.58 -31.82 26.01
CA ALA A 285 25.50 -32.64 26.56
C ALA A 285 24.13 -32.25 25.98
N THR A 286 23.89 -30.96 25.71
CA THR A 286 22.69 -30.49 25.00
C THR A 286 22.61 -31.07 23.59
N LEU A 287 23.70 -31.02 22.83
CA LEU A 287 23.77 -31.59 21.48
C LEU A 287 23.64 -33.12 21.48
N ARG A 288 24.23 -33.81 22.47
CA ARG A 288 24.03 -35.26 22.63
C ARG A 288 22.59 -35.59 22.98
N ALA A 289 21.92 -34.83 23.86
CA ALA A 289 20.49 -35.00 24.12
C ALA A 289 19.65 -34.88 22.83
N MET A 290 20.03 -33.98 21.91
CA MET A 290 19.43 -33.89 20.59
C MET A 290 19.65 -35.14 19.72
N MET A 291 20.79 -35.82 19.85
CA MET A 291 21.08 -37.05 19.09
C MET A 291 20.51 -38.31 19.72
N ASP A 292 20.30 -38.35 21.03
CA ASP A 292 19.96 -39.57 21.76
C ASP A 292 18.46 -39.71 22.03
N THR A 293 17.70 -38.62 21.92
CA THR A 293 16.26 -38.62 22.17
C THR A 293 15.50 -39.30 21.02
N PRO A 294 14.65 -40.31 21.26
CA PRO A 294 13.87 -40.98 20.23
C PRO A 294 12.62 -40.16 19.84
N HIS A 295 12.80 -39.05 19.13
CA HIS A 295 11.72 -38.13 18.75
C HIS A 295 10.56 -38.81 18.00
N LEU A 296 10.87 -39.85 17.22
CA LEU A 296 9.93 -40.59 16.39
C LEU A 296 9.52 -41.94 17.01
N GLY A 297 9.75 -42.12 18.31
CA GLY A 297 9.45 -43.37 19.00
C GLY A 297 10.29 -44.53 18.47
N GLU A 298 9.65 -45.60 18.00
CA GLU A 298 10.34 -46.79 17.48
C GLU A 298 11.16 -46.52 16.21
N ALA A 299 10.79 -45.49 15.43
CA ALA A 299 11.58 -45.06 14.27
C ALA A 299 12.88 -44.33 14.66
N GLY A 300 13.09 -44.07 15.96
CA GLY A 300 14.31 -43.52 16.52
C GLY A 300 14.37 -41.99 16.52
N VAL A 301 15.58 -41.48 16.29
CA VAL A 301 15.91 -40.05 16.39
C VAL A 301 15.53 -39.34 15.09
N HIS A 302 14.95 -38.14 15.18
CA HIS A 302 14.59 -37.39 13.98
C HIS A 302 15.87 -37.03 13.17
N PRO A 303 15.98 -37.43 11.89
CA PRO A 303 17.22 -37.28 11.10
C PRO A 303 17.77 -35.84 11.02
N VAL A 304 16.89 -34.84 10.86
CA VAL A 304 17.31 -33.42 10.82
C VAL A 304 17.89 -32.96 12.17
N ILE A 305 17.28 -33.38 13.29
CA ILE A 305 17.76 -33.03 14.64
C ILE A 305 19.14 -33.65 14.87
N ALA A 306 19.29 -34.94 14.56
CA ALA A 306 20.56 -35.64 14.67
C ALA A 306 21.65 -35.02 13.78
N SER A 307 21.32 -34.62 12.56
CA SER A 307 22.28 -34.01 11.63
C SER A 307 22.74 -32.64 12.13
N SER A 308 21.82 -31.77 12.56
CA SER A 308 22.17 -30.44 13.10
C SER A 308 23.06 -30.56 14.32
N ALA A 309 22.77 -31.51 15.23
CA ALA A 309 23.59 -31.74 16.41
C ALA A 309 24.99 -32.28 16.07
N ARG A 310 25.06 -33.28 15.17
CA ARG A 310 26.32 -33.87 14.72
C ARG A 310 27.22 -32.88 14.01
N GLU A 311 26.65 -32.02 13.17
CA GLU A 311 27.40 -30.95 12.49
C GLU A 311 28.14 -30.06 13.50
N LEU A 312 27.49 -29.70 14.61
CA LEU A 312 28.08 -28.84 15.64
C LEU A 312 29.05 -29.58 16.57
N LEU A 313 28.84 -30.87 16.82
CA LEU A 313 29.75 -31.72 17.59
C LEU A 313 31.07 -31.99 16.84
N ASN A 314 31.03 -32.07 15.51
CA ASN A 314 32.23 -32.24 14.68
C ASN A 314 33.09 -30.96 14.58
N LYS A 315 32.64 -29.84 15.15
CA LYS A 315 33.38 -28.57 15.18
C LYS A 315 34.19 -28.42 16.45
N SER A 316 35.23 -27.60 16.36
CA SER A 316 36.04 -27.18 17.52
C SER A 316 35.16 -26.52 18.59
N GLU A 317 35.59 -26.59 19.86
CA GLU A 317 34.85 -25.99 20.98
C GLU A 317 34.64 -24.47 20.81
N ASN A 318 35.64 -23.77 20.27
CA ASN A 318 35.56 -22.34 19.99
C ASN A 318 34.54 -22.02 18.89
N GLU A 319 34.54 -22.77 17.79
CA GLU A 319 33.57 -22.58 16.71
C GLU A 319 32.15 -22.93 17.20
N ARG A 320 31.99 -24.01 17.97
CA ARG A 320 30.70 -24.39 18.57
C ARG A 320 30.15 -23.30 19.48
N SER A 321 31.01 -22.72 20.33
CA SER A 321 30.65 -21.62 21.23
C SER A 321 30.27 -20.36 20.46
N GLY A 322 30.99 -20.04 19.37
CA GLY A 322 30.66 -18.92 18.48
C GLY A 322 29.30 -19.07 17.80
N VAL A 323 28.97 -20.26 17.30
CA VAL A 323 27.65 -20.56 16.72
C VAL A 323 26.55 -20.45 17.76
N LEU A 324 26.74 -21.03 18.96
CA LEU A 324 25.74 -20.93 20.04
C LEU A 324 25.50 -19.48 20.45
N SER A 325 26.55 -18.68 20.63
CA SER A 325 26.43 -17.26 20.96
C SER A 325 25.63 -16.48 19.91
N THR A 326 25.92 -16.76 18.62
CA THR A 326 25.18 -16.18 17.50
C THR A 326 23.71 -16.60 17.50
N ALA A 327 23.40 -17.89 17.67
CA ALA A 327 22.02 -18.36 17.78
C ALA A 327 21.26 -17.73 18.96
N MET A 328 21.92 -17.57 20.12
CA MET A 328 21.32 -16.93 21.30
C MET A 328 21.04 -15.45 21.10
N SER A 329 21.84 -14.75 20.27
CA SER A 329 21.59 -13.34 19.92
C SER A 329 20.24 -13.16 19.19
N PHE A 330 19.84 -14.11 18.35
CA PHE A 330 18.56 -14.09 17.63
C PHE A 330 17.36 -14.38 18.55
N LEU A 331 17.59 -15.06 19.67
CA LEU A 331 16.56 -15.40 20.65
C LEU A 331 16.42 -14.38 21.78
N GLY A 332 17.20 -13.28 21.77
CA GLY A 332 17.24 -12.29 22.84
C GLY A 332 15.88 -11.74 23.24
N LEU A 333 15.00 -11.46 22.27
CA LEU A 333 13.64 -10.96 22.51
C LEU A 333 12.78 -11.95 23.32
N ASN A 334 12.91 -13.25 23.05
CA ASN A 334 12.09 -14.30 23.67
C ASN A 334 12.43 -14.53 25.15
N ARG A 335 13.53 -13.95 25.64
CA ARG A 335 13.94 -14.00 27.05
C ARG A 335 13.29 -12.91 27.89
N ASP A 336 12.63 -11.93 27.27
CA ASP A 336 11.82 -10.95 27.98
C ASP A 336 10.59 -11.66 28.62
N PRO A 337 10.37 -11.55 29.94
CA PRO A 337 9.29 -12.26 30.62
C PRO A 337 7.89 -11.91 30.13
N VAL A 338 7.69 -10.69 29.61
CA VAL A 338 6.41 -10.25 29.07
C VAL A 338 6.20 -10.88 27.70
N VAL A 339 7.21 -10.81 26.83
CA VAL A 339 7.15 -11.46 25.51
C VAL A 339 6.95 -12.97 25.66
N ALA A 340 7.74 -13.62 26.51
CA ALA A 340 7.64 -15.05 26.79
C ALA A 340 6.24 -15.45 27.25
N ARG A 341 5.57 -14.62 28.07
CA ARG A 341 4.19 -14.87 28.51
C ARG A 341 3.17 -14.76 27.37
N VAL A 342 3.32 -13.76 26.50
CA VAL A 342 2.42 -13.53 25.36
C VAL A 342 2.67 -14.56 24.24
N THR A 343 3.85 -15.17 24.20
CA THR A 343 4.19 -16.24 23.23
C THR A 343 4.17 -17.65 23.85
N ALA A 344 3.71 -17.80 25.09
CA ALA A 344 3.67 -19.11 25.77
C ALA A 344 2.57 -20.04 25.28
N ARG A 345 1.50 -19.49 24.71
CA ARG A 345 0.29 -20.21 24.28
C ARG A 345 -0.33 -19.57 23.05
N CYS A 346 -1.34 -20.21 22.48
CA CYS A 346 -2.20 -19.62 21.46
C CYS A 346 -3.59 -19.38 22.03
N ASP A 347 -4.09 -18.14 21.98
CA ASP A 347 -5.51 -17.82 22.21
C ASP A 347 -6.32 -17.87 20.90
N TRP A 348 -5.64 -17.92 19.75
CA TRP A 348 -6.18 -17.98 18.40
C TRP A 348 -5.18 -18.66 17.44
N ARG A 349 -5.67 -19.11 16.28
CA ARG A 349 -4.90 -19.81 15.25
C ARG A 349 -5.09 -19.12 13.89
N ILE A 350 -4.18 -19.34 12.94
CA ILE A 350 -4.23 -18.63 11.65
C ILE A 350 -5.51 -18.98 10.87
N ALA A 351 -5.95 -20.23 10.93
CA ALA A 351 -7.20 -20.68 10.30
C ALA A 351 -8.42 -19.91 10.83
N ASP A 352 -8.43 -19.51 12.11
CA ASP A 352 -9.54 -18.77 12.71
C ASP A 352 -9.80 -17.43 11.99
N LEU A 353 -8.78 -16.84 11.37
CA LEU A 353 -8.90 -15.54 10.69
C LEU A 353 -9.80 -15.60 9.45
N VAL A 354 -9.94 -16.77 8.84
CA VAL A 354 -10.62 -16.98 7.56
C VAL A 354 -11.76 -18.00 7.63
N ASP A 355 -11.68 -18.98 8.53
CA ASP A 355 -12.60 -20.12 8.58
C ASP A 355 -13.63 -20.02 9.73
N SER A 356 -13.45 -19.06 10.64
CA SER A 356 -14.40 -18.83 11.73
C SER A 356 -15.80 -18.49 11.23
N ARG A 357 -16.84 -18.86 12.00
CA ARG A 357 -18.23 -18.50 11.67
C ARG A 357 -18.45 -16.98 11.56
N GLN A 358 -17.81 -16.22 12.45
CA GLN A 358 -17.85 -14.76 12.44
C GLN A 358 -16.50 -14.21 11.97
N PRO A 359 -16.47 -13.01 11.34
CA PRO A 359 -15.23 -12.34 11.00
C PRO A 359 -14.32 -12.13 12.21
N VAL A 360 -13.00 -12.14 11.99
CA VAL A 360 -12.00 -11.92 13.04
C VAL A 360 -11.13 -10.72 12.69
N THR A 361 -10.87 -9.88 13.69
CA THR A 361 -9.97 -8.74 13.55
C THR A 361 -8.79 -8.89 14.47
N LEU A 362 -7.60 -9.00 13.90
CA LEU A 362 -6.35 -9.06 14.65
C LEU A 362 -5.63 -7.71 14.56
N TYR A 363 -5.48 -7.03 15.69
CA TYR A 363 -4.66 -5.83 15.80
C TYR A 363 -3.28 -6.23 16.27
N LEU A 364 -2.27 -5.96 15.45
CA LEU A 364 -0.86 -6.09 15.77
C LEU A 364 -0.37 -4.72 16.24
N VAL A 365 -0.42 -4.49 17.55
CA VAL A 365 -0.02 -3.21 18.15
C VAL A 365 1.41 -3.30 18.61
N VAL A 366 2.23 -2.34 18.15
CA VAL A 366 3.63 -2.26 18.52
C VAL A 366 3.95 -0.85 18.99
N PRO A 367 4.16 -0.62 20.30
CA PRO A 367 4.51 0.69 20.80
C PRO A 367 5.75 1.27 20.10
N PRO A 368 5.78 2.59 19.81
CA PRO A 368 6.91 3.19 19.10
C PRO A 368 8.27 3.02 19.80
N SER A 369 8.28 2.92 21.14
CA SER A 369 9.47 2.67 21.95
C SER A 369 10.12 1.31 21.68
N ASP A 370 9.32 0.33 21.27
CA ASP A 370 9.71 -1.07 21.16
C ASP A 370 9.73 -1.57 19.72
N ILE A 371 9.41 -0.72 18.75
CA ILE A 371 9.20 -1.11 17.36
C ILE A 371 10.37 -1.92 16.79
N ASN A 372 11.61 -1.47 16.98
CA ASN A 372 12.78 -2.18 16.47
C ASN A 372 13.01 -3.51 17.20
N ARG A 373 12.75 -3.53 18.51
CA ARG A 373 12.96 -4.70 19.38
C ARG A 373 11.97 -5.82 19.07
N THR A 374 10.70 -5.49 18.82
CA THR A 374 9.62 -6.47 18.62
C THR A 374 9.32 -6.76 17.14
N LYS A 375 9.89 -5.98 16.21
CA LYS A 375 9.75 -6.16 14.76
C LYS A 375 9.98 -7.62 14.30
N PRO A 376 11.00 -8.37 14.77
CA PRO A 376 11.21 -9.74 14.31
C PRO A 376 10.02 -10.66 14.60
N LEU A 377 9.39 -10.51 15.76
CA LEU A 377 8.22 -11.30 16.16
C LEU A 377 6.99 -10.96 15.31
N ILE A 378 6.76 -9.67 15.02
CA ILE A 378 5.66 -9.26 14.14
C ILE A 378 5.88 -9.76 12.71
N ARG A 379 7.11 -9.66 12.20
CA ARG A 379 7.50 -10.21 10.89
C ARG A 379 7.25 -11.72 10.84
N LEU A 380 7.63 -12.44 11.88
CA LEU A 380 7.40 -13.88 12.01
C LEU A 380 5.91 -14.23 11.90
N ILE A 381 5.07 -13.54 12.67
CA ILE A 381 3.61 -13.76 12.66
C ILE A 381 3.02 -13.44 11.28
N LEU A 382 3.35 -12.29 10.70
CA LEU A 382 2.83 -11.89 9.39
C LEU A 382 3.29 -12.84 8.28
N ASN A 383 4.52 -13.32 8.31
CA ASN A 383 5.01 -14.27 7.32
C ASN A 383 4.37 -15.66 7.48
N GLN A 384 4.18 -16.13 8.72
CA GLN A 384 3.42 -17.36 8.97
C GLN A 384 2.00 -17.22 8.42
N ILE A 385 1.29 -16.13 8.74
CA ILE A 385 -0.06 -15.86 8.24
C ILE A 385 -0.07 -15.84 6.71
N GLY A 386 0.79 -15.03 6.09
CA GLY A 386 0.84 -14.87 4.64
C GLY A 386 0.99 -16.21 3.93
N ARG A 387 2.01 -16.98 4.32
CA ARG A 387 2.31 -18.27 3.69
C ARG A 387 1.20 -19.29 3.93
N ARG A 388 0.70 -19.40 5.15
CA ARG A 388 -0.39 -20.32 5.52
C ARG A 388 -1.65 -20.07 4.73
N LEU A 389 -2.04 -18.80 4.61
CA LEU A 389 -3.29 -18.44 3.94
C LEU A 389 -3.20 -18.56 2.41
N THR A 390 -1.99 -18.66 1.84
CA THR A 390 -1.73 -18.80 0.40
C THR A 390 -1.18 -20.17 -0.03
N GLU A 391 -1.20 -21.19 0.83
CA GLU A 391 -0.64 -22.52 0.52
C GLU A 391 -1.55 -23.37 -0.39
N GLU A 392 -2.86 -23.37 -0.13
CA GLU A 392 -3.84 -24.14 -0.91
C GLU A 392 -5.03 -23.26 -1.30
N LEU A 393 -5.29 -23.19 -2.60
CA LEU A 393 -6.46 -22.51 -3.14
C LEU A 393 -7.68 -23.45 -3.00
N THR A 394 -8.20 -23.58 -1.79
CA THR A 394 -9.38 -24.40 -1.53
C THR A 394 -10.64 -23.67 -2.02
N THR A 395 -11.20 -24.12 -3.15
CA THR A 395 -12.47 -23.61 -3.72
C THR A 395 -13.71 -24.07 -2.92
N SER A 396 -13.52 -24.93 -1.91
CA SER A 396 -14.55 -25.64 -1.17
C SER A 396 -14.63 -25.14 0.26
N GLY A 397 -15.25 -23.97 0.46
CA GLY A 397 -15.54 -23.41 1.78
C GLY A 397 -15.91 -21.93 1.72
N LYS A 398 -16.83 -21.47 2.58
CA LYS A 398 -17.11 -20.03 2.74
C LYS A 398 -16.01 -19.39 3.60
N ARG A 399 -14.83 -19.16 3.01
CA ARG A 399 -13.73 -18.41 3.66
C ARG A 399 -14.06 -16.93 3.68
N HIS A 400 -13.80 -16.26 4.80
CA HIS A 400 -13.93 -14.79 4.90
C HIS A 400 -12.85 -14.12 4.06
N ARG A 401 -13.23 -13.01 3.39
CA ARG A 401 -12.25 -12.06 2.87
C ARG A 401 -11.42 -11.49 4.03
N LEU A 402 -10.11 -11.34 3.81
CA LEU A 402 -9.20 -10.82 4.81
C LEU A 402 -8.51 -9.54 4.31
N LEU A 403 -8.71 -8.44 5.03
CA LEU A 403 -8.02 -7.18 4.77
C LEU A 403 -6.70 -7.14 5.54
N LEU A 404 -5.57 -6.97 4.85
CA LEU A 404 -4.28 -6.62 5.44
C LEU A 404 -4.14 -5.10 5.44
N MET A 405 -4.56 -4.45 6.53
CA MET A 405 -4.41 -3.02 6.75
C MET A 405 -3.04 -2.76 7.38
N LEU A 406 -2.06 -2.43 6.56
CA LEU A 406 -0.68 -2.23 7.00
C LEU A 406 -0.36 -0.75 7.07
N ASP A 407 -0.67 -0.14 8.22
CA ASP A 407 -0.22 1.22 8.50
C ASP A 407 1.30 1.22 8.64
N GLU A 408 1.97 2.08 7.89
CA GLU A 408 3.44 2.15 7.81
C GLU A 408 4.07 0.82 7.35
N PHE A 409 3.59 0.30 6.23
CA PHE A 409 4.08 -0.94 5.62
C PHE A 409 5.62 -1.05 5.55
N PRO A 410 6.38 0.00 5.16
CA PRO A 410 7.84 -0.09 5.12
C PRO A 410 8.53 -0.32 6.48
N ALA A 411 7.88 0.02 7.61
CA ALA A 411 8.47 -0.19 8.94
C ALA A 411 8.70 -1.68 9.24
N LEU A 412 7.91 -2.57 8.62
CA LEU A 412 8.04 -4.00 8.75
C LEU A 412 9.32 -4.56 8.08
N GLY A 413 10.02 -3.79 7.25
CA GLY A 413 11.15 -4.28 6.44
C GLY A 413 10.67 -5.15 5.27
N ARG A 414 11.59 -5.87 4.62
CA ARG A 414 11.27 -6.74 3.48
C ARG A 414 10.50 -7.97 3.96
N LEU A 415 9.28 -8.17 3.50
CA LEU A 415 8.49 -9.36 3.76
C LEU A 415 8.43 -10.20 2.48
N ASP A 416 9.14 -11.33 2.45
CA ASP A 416 9.29 -12.15 1.23
C ASP A 416 7.96 -12.63 0.64
N PHE A 417 6.96 -12.88 1.49
CA PHE A 417 5.63 -13.25 1.01
C PHE A 417 4.95 -12.11 0.24
N PHE A 418 5.21 -10.84 0.55
CA PHE A 418 4.64 -9.72 -0.21
C PHE A 418 5.29 -9.56 -1.58
N GLU A 419 6.57 -9.92 -1.73
CA GLU A 419 7.23 -9.85 -3.04
C GLU A 419 6.79 -11.00 -3.94
N SER A 420 6.68 -12.22 -3.37
CA SER A 420 6.35 -13.44 -4.12
C SER A 420 4.85 -13.66 -4.31
N ALA A 421 4.01 -13.31 -3.33
CA ALA A 421 2.59 -13.67 -3.29
C ALA A 421 1.62 -12.53 -3.60
N LEU A 422 2.05 -11.26 -3.61
CA LEU A 422 1.14 -10.12 -3.85
C LEU A 422 0.45 -10.21 -5.22
N ALA A 423 1.06 -10.86 -6.21
CA ALA A 423 0.46 -11.08 -7.52
C ALA A 423 -0.75 -12.04 -7.53
N PHE A 424 -0.83 -12.96 -6.55
CA PHE A 424 -1.88 -14.00 -6.52
C PHE A 424 -2.68 -14.07 -5.22
N MET A 425 -2.27 -13.38 -4.15
CA MET A 425 -2.96 -13.39 -2.85
C MET A 425 -4.42 -12.91 -2.95
N ALA A 426 -4.71 -12.05 -3.93
CA ALA A 426 -6.06 -11.64 -4.30
C ALA A 426 -6.99 -12.83 -4.57
N GLY A 427 -6.49 -13.88 -5.23
CA GLY A 427 -7.23 -15.11 -5.51
C GLY A 427 -7.56 -15.93 -4.25
N TYR A 428 -6.78 -15.76 -3.17
CA TYR A 428 -7.00 -16.38 -1.87
C TYR A 428 -7.95 -15.57 -0.97
N GLY A 429 -8.58 -14.51 -1.49
CA GLY A 429 -9.47 -13.64 -0.72
C GLY A 429 -8.75 -12.66 0.20
N LEU A 430 -7.43 -12.49 0.03
CA LEU A 430 -6.61 -11.54 0.77
C LEU A 430 -6.55 -10.20 0.01
N LYS A 431 -6.80 -9.09 0.71
CA LYS A 431 -6.72 -7.74 0.16
C LYS A 431 -5.67 -6.92 0.91
N GLY A 432 -4.61 -6.50 0.23
CA GLY A 432 -3.64 -5.55 0.77
C GLY A 432 -4.16 -4.11 0.75
N PHE A 433 -4.05 -3.41 1.87
CA PHE A 433 -4.12 -1.94 1.95
C PHE A 433 -2.82 -1.46 2.60
N LEU A 434 -1.88 -1.11 1.74
CA LEU A 434 -0.50 -0.80 2.09
C LEU A 434 -0.33 0.71 2.17
N ILE A 435 0.19 1.22 3.29
CA ILE A 435 0.42 2.66 3.46
C ILE A 435 1.91 2.92 3.66
N ALA A 436 2.47 3.79 2.83
CA ALA A 436 3.86 4.24 2.90
C ALA A 436 3.92 5.78 2.91
N GLN A 437 4.95 6.37 3.54
CA GLN A 437 5.09 7.83 3.54
C GLN A 437 5.60 8.36 2.20
N SER A 438 6.43 7.56 1.52
CA SER A 438 6.98 7.86 0.21
C SER A 438 7.39 6.59 -0.52
N LEU A 439 7.60 6.72 -1.83
CA LEU A 439 8.16 5.64 -2.64
C LEU A 439 9.57 5.24 -2.18
N ASN A 440 10.37 6.21 -1.73
CA ASN A 440 11.73 5.98 -1.26
C ASN A 440 11.78 5.03 -0.04
N GLN A 441 10.79 5.09 0.86
CA GLN A 441 10.72 4.14 1.98
C GLN A 441 10.48 2.70 1.50
N ILE A 442 9.64 2.53 0.47
CA ILE A 442 9.39 1.21 -0.13
C ILE A 442 10.67 0.71 -0.79
N GLU A 443 11.33 1.53 -1.58
CA GLU A 443 12.60 1.17 -2.24
C GLU A 443 13.71 0.84 -1.25
N ARG A 444 13.78 1.54 -0.11
CA ARG A 444 14.74 1.22 0.95
C ARG A 444 14.48 -0.15 1.58
N ALA A 445 13.22 -0.54 1.71
CA ALA A 445 12.83 -1.81 2.34
C ALA A 445 12.86 -3.00 1.37
N TYR A 446 12.48 -2.81 0.11
CA TYR A 446 12.31 -3.89 -0.88
C TYR A 446 13.26 -3.79 -2.08
N GLY A 447 14.14 -2.80 -2.11
CA GLY A 447 14.99 -2.52 -3.26
C GLY A 447 14.29 -1.72 -4.37
N PRO A 448 15.07 -1.20 -5.34
CA PRO A 448 14.56 -0.35 -6.42
C PRO A 448 13.67 -1.10 -7.43
N ASN A 449 13.86 -2.41 -7.58
CA ASN A 449 13.16 -3.25 -8.57
C ASN A 449 12.08 -4.12 -7.91
N ASN A 450 11.25 -3.53 -7.04
CA ASN A 450 10.19 -4.25 -6.35
C ASN A 450 8.88 -4.31 -7.16
N ALA A 451 8.14 -5.40 -7.03
CA ALA A 451 6.85 -5.60 -7.71
C ALA A 451 5.64 -5.00 -6.98
N ILE A 452 5.84 -4.26 -5.87
CA ILE A 452 4.73 -3.83 -5.00
C ILE A 452 3.82 -2.85 -5.74
N LEU A 453 4.41 -1.85 -6.41
CA LEU A 453 3.64 -0.84 -7.13
C LEU A 453 2.84 -1.45 -8.28
N ASP A 454 3.41 -2.43 -8.98
CA ASP A 454 2.82 -3.04 -10.16
C ASP A 454 1.61 -3.91 -9.82
N ASN A 455 1.60 -4.52 -8.63
CA ASN A 455 0.48 -5.33 -8.15
C ASN A 455 -0.62 -4.51 -7.43
N CYS A 456 -0.36 -3.26 -7.10
CA CYS A 456 -1.36 -2.35 -6.53
C CYS A 456 -2.07 -1.56 -7.63
N HIS A 457 -3.25 -2.04 -8.03
CA HIS A 457 -4.06 -1.44 -9.10
C HIS A 457 -4.79 -0.17 -8.65
N VAL A 458 -4.99 -0.03 -7.33
CA VAL A 458 -5.52 1.18 -6.72
C VAL A 458 -4.38 1.90 -6.02
N ARG A 459 -4.21 3.18 -6.34
CA ARG A 459 -3.21 4.04 -5.72
C ARG A 459 -3.86 5.32 -5.22
N VAL A 460 -3.61 5.66 -3.96
CA VAL A 460 -4.08 6.90 -3.35
C VAL A 460 -2.87 7.76 -3.00
N SER A 461 -2.85 9.01 -3.44
CA SER A 461 -1.77 9.95 -3.13
C SER A 461 -2.30 11.15 -2.38
N PHE A 462 -1.70 11.44 -1.23
CA PHE A 462 -1.89 12.72 -0.54
C PHE A 462 -0.85 13.72 -1.04
N ALA A 463 -0.85 14.92 -0.47
CA ALA A 463 0.28 15.84 -0.62
C ALA A 463 1.57 15.14 -0.17
N THR A 464 2.53 15.01 -1.08
CA THR A 464 3.80 14.33 -0.82
C THR A 464 4.90 15.33 -0.51
N ASN A 465 5.79 15.03 0.43
CA ASN A 465 6.99 15.87 0.68
C ASN A 465 8.22 15.40 -0.11
N ASP A 466 8.12 14.28 -0.82
CA ASP A 466 9.20 13.66 -1.58
C ASP A 466 9.03 13.96 -3.08
N GLU A 467 10.00 14.69 -3.65
CA GLU A 467 9.96 15.11 -5.07
C GLU A 467 9.86 13.92 -6.02
N ARG A 468 10.55 12.82 -5.73
CA ARG A 468 10.53 11.62 -6.57
C ARG A 468 9.14 10.98 -6.59
N THR A 469 8.49 10.88 -5.43
CA THR A 469 7.11 10.41 -5.33
C THR A 469 6.16 11.35 -6.06
N ALA A 470 6.31 12.67 -5.89
CA ALA A 470 5.49 13.68 -6.59
C ALA A 470 5.63 13.57 -8.12
N LYS A 471 6.86 13.40 -8.61
CA LYS A 471 7.15 13.19 -10.04
C LYS A 471 6.51 11.91 -10.54
N ARG A 472 6.64 10.80 -9.80
CA ARG A 472 6.03 9.52 -10.18
C ARG A 472 4.51 9.60 -10.25
N VAL A 473 3.87 10.32 -9.31
CA VAL A 473 2.43 10.56 -9.30
C VAL A 473 2.06 11.44 -10.50
N SER A 474 2.76 12.55 -10.75
CA SER A 474 2.55 13.42 -11.94
C SER A 474 2.62 12.62 -13.24
N ASP A 475 3.65 11.80 -13.40
CA ASP A 475 3.84 10.96 -14.59
C ASP A 475 2.71 9.91 -14.72
N ALA A 476 2.22 9.36 -13.60
CA ALA A 476 1.10 8.42 -13.58
C ALA A 476 -0.25 9.08 -13.92
N LEU A 477 -0.45 10.34 -13.57
CA LEU A 477 -1.63 11.12 -13.99
C LEU A 477 -1.61 11.45 -15.47
N GLY A 478 -0.40 11.57 -16.05
CA GLY A 478 -0.19 11.82 -17.46
C GLY A 478 -0.29 13.29 -17.86
N THR A 479 -0.14 13.52 -19.16
CA THR A 479 -0.12 14.85 -19.78
C THR A 479 -1.45 15.15 -20.46
N ALA A 480 -1.97 16.34 -20.19
CA ALA A 480 -3.15 16.91 -20.81
C ALA A 480 -2.76 17.93 -21.89
N THR A 481 -3.67 18.15 -22.84
CA THR A 481 -3.57 19.23 -23.82
C THR A 481 -4.28 20.46 -23.27
N GLU A 482 -3.54 21.52 -22.97
CA GLU A 482 -4.09 22.79 -22.52
C GLU A 482 -4.21 23.77 -23.69
N LEU A 483 -5.38 24.40 -23.85
CA LEU A 483 -5.60 25.47 -24.81
C LEU A 483 -5.25 26.81 -24.15
N ARG A 484 -4.13 27.40 -24.59
CA ARG A 484 -3.71 28.73 -24.17
C ARG A 484 -4.16 29.76 -25.20
N ASP A 485 -5.15 30.56 -24.82
CA ASP A 485 -5.61 31.69 -25.62
C ASP A 485 -4.68 32.90 -25.33
N SER A 486 -3.87 33.28 -26.32
CA SER A 486 -3.10 34.52 -26.30
C SER A 486 -3.87 35.60 -27.04
N THR A 487 -4.30 36.63 -26.30
CA THR A 487 -5.00 37.77 -26.88
C THR A 487 -4.01 38.90 -27.10
N ASN A 488 -3.70 39.18 -28.37
CA ASN A 488 -2.89 40.32 -28.74
C ASN A 488 -3.81 41.49 -29.09
N TYR A 489 -3.69 42.58 -28.32
CA TYR A 489 -4.34 43.84 -28.64
C TYR A 489 -3.47 44.59 -29.65
N ALA A 490 -3.82 44.50 -30.93
CA ALA A 490 -3.24 45.33 -31.97
C ALA A 490 -4.23 46.44 -32.33
N GLY A 491 -3.96 47.67 -31.88
CA GLY A 491 -4.78 48.83 -32.20
C GLY A 491 -4.07 50.15 -31.92
N HIS A 492 -4.03 51.04 -32.91
CA HIS A 492 -3.62 52.43 -32.74
C HIS A 492 -4.70 53.16 -31.92
N ARG A 493 -4.31 53.99 -30.95
CA ARG A 493 -5.17 54.76 -30.02
C ARG A 493 -6.20 55.72 -30.67
N LEU A 494 -6.37 55.72 -32.00
CA LEU A 494 -7.15 56.72 -32.76
C LEU A 494 -8.21 56.15 -33.72
N ALA A 495 -8.48 54.84 -33.75
CA ALA A 495 -9.54 54.26 -34.58
C ALA A 495 -10.78 53.88 -33.72
N PRO A 496 -11.93 54.58 -33.83
CA PRO A 496 -13.05 54.39 -32.89
C PRO A 496 -13.86 53.11 -33.06
N TRP A 497 -13.65 52.31 -34.13
CA TRP A 497 -14.64 51.30 -34.54
C TRP A 497 -14.12 49.90 -34.89
N LEU A 498 -12.81 49.64 -34.95
CA LEU A 498 -12.28 48.31 -35.28
C LEU A 498 -10.99 48.02 -34.49
N GLY A 499 -11.14 47.69 -33.21
CA GLY A 499 -10.08 46.98 -32.49
C GLY A 499 -9.99 45.55 -33.04
N HIS A 500 -8.98 45.25 -33.85
CA HIS A 500 -8.72 43.88 -34.30
C HIS A 500 -8.21 43.07 -33.11
N LEU A 501 -9.12 42.46 -32.37
CA LEU A 501 -8.79 41.52 -31.28
C LEU A 501 -8.23 40.25 -31.92
N MET A 502 -6.90 40.09 -31.90
CA MET A 502 -6.26 38.90 -32.44
C MET A 502 -6.14 37.87 -31.32
N VAL A 503 -7.07 36.91 -31.28
CA VAL A 503 -6.99 35.75 -30.38
C VAL A 503 -6.25 34.64 -31.10
N SER A 504 -5.05 34.32 -30.64
CA SER A 504 -4.29 33.14 -31.08
C SER A 504 -4.48 32.04 -30.07
N ARG A 505 -5.03 30.90 -30.49
CA ARG A 505 -5.11 29.70 -29.64
C ARG A 505 -3.91 28.82 -29.90
N GLN A 506 -3.16 28.52 -28.87
CA GLN A 506 -2.04 27.59 -28.93
C GLN A 506 -2.32 26.41 -28.02
N GLU A 507 -2.06 25.22 -28.53
CA GLU A 507 -2.15 23.98 -27.77
C GLU A 507 -0.78 23.73 -27.12
N THR A 508 -0.75 23.43 -25.83
CA THR A 508 0.48 23.13 -25.09
C THR A 508 0.32 21.88 -24.25
N ALA A 509 1.39 21.09 -24.16
CA ALA A 509 1.48 19.94 -23.27
C ALA A 509 1.60 20.44 -21.81
N ARG A 510 0.72 19.97 -20.93
CA ARG A 510 0.81 20.25 -19.49
C ARG A 510 0.47 18.99 -18.68
N PRO A 511 1.29 18.58 -17.71
CA PRO A 511 0.90 17.53 -16.76
C PRO A 511 -0.45 17.84 -16.12
N LEU A 512 -1.29 16.81 -15.89
CA LEU A 512 -2.60 17.02 -15.26
C LEU A 512 -2.46 17.72 -13.91
N LEU A 513 -1.45 17.31 -13.13
CA LEU A 513 -0.86 18.08 -12.05
C LEU A 513 0.66 18.01 -12.18
N THR A 514 1.33 19.15 -12.03
CA THR A 514 2.79 19.21 -11.91
C THR A 514 3.24 18.60 -10.58
N PRO A 515 4.51 18.15 -10.47
CA PRO A 515 5.05 17.67 -9.20
C PRO A 515 4.89 18.70 -8.07
N GLY A 516 5.11 19.98 -8.36
CA GLY A 516 4.90 21.06 -7.38
C GLY A 516 3.45 21.18 -6.91
N GLU A 517 2.47 21.06 -7.81
CA GLU A 517 1.05 21.08 -7.44
C GLU A 517 0.65 19.86 -6.60
N ILE A 518 1.25 18.69 -6.83
CA ILE A 518 1.02 17.49 -6.01
C ILE A 518 1.59 17.69 -4.59
N MET A 519 2.77 18.28 -4.47
CA MET A 519 3.36 18.60 -3.16
C MET A 519 2.55 19.67 -2.41
N GLN A 520 1.88 20.57 -3.14
CA GLN A 520 1.03 21.64 -2.60
C GLN A 520 -0.46 21.27 -2.55
N LEU A 521 -0.80 19.99 -2.72
CA LEU A 521 -2.19 19.54 -2.67
C LEU A 521 -2.83 19.93 -1.32
N PRO A 522 -4.04 20.49 -1.30
CA PRO A 522 -4.70 20.88 -0.05
C PRO A 522 -4.80 19.70 0.93
N PRO A 523 -4.69 19.93 2.25
CA PRO A 523 -4.78 18.84 3.23
C PRO A 523 -6.12 18.09 3.25
N THR A 524 -7.17 18.68 2.70
CA THR A 524 -8.50 18.08 2.48
C THR A 524 -8.54 17.13 1.31
N ASP A 525 -7.64 17.30 0.35
CA ASP A 525 -7.71 16.67 -0.96
C ASP A 525 -6.80 15.44 -1.01
N GLU A 526 -7.14 14.52 -1.91
CA GLU A 526 -6.36 13.35 -2.27
C GLU A 526 -6.59 13.00 -3.73
N ILE A 527 -5.67 12.23 -4.29
CA ILE A 527 -5.73 11.77 -5.68
C ILE A 527 -5.92 10.25 -5.65
N VAL A 528 -7.01 9.77 -6.24
CA VAL A 528 -7.33 8.35 -6.34
C VAL A 528 -7.11 7.91 -7.78
N MET A 529 -6.25 6.93 -7.97
CA MET A 529 -5.92 6.33 -9.26
C MET A 529 -6.37 4.87 -9.23
N VAL A 530 -7.28 4.49 -10.12
CA VAL A 530 -7.75 3.11 -10.28
C VAL A 530 -7.40 2.65 -11.68
N ALA A 531 -6.76 1.50 -11.82
CA ALA A 531 -6.38 0.96 -13.12
C ALA A 531 -7.60 0.91 -14.07
N GLY A 532 -7.41 1.36 -15.32
CA GLY A 532 -8.48 1.40 -16.33
C GLY A 532 -9.47 2.56 -16.19
N THR A 533 -9.35 3.40 -15.16
CA THR A 533 -10.20 4.59 -14.95
C THR A 533 -9.33 5.85 -14.95
N PRO A 534 -9.78 6.99 -15.53
CA PRO A 534 -9.08 8.26 -15.35
C PRO A 534 -8.92 8.60 -13.85
N PRO A 535 -7.88 9.35 -13.46
CA PRO A 535 -7.68 9.69 -12.06
C PRO A 535 -8.84 10.52 -11.50
N ILE A 536 -9.09 10.39 -10.21
CA ILE A 536 -10.15 11.09 -9.48
C ILE A 536 -9.50 12.02 -8.48
N ARG A 537 -9.88 13.30 -8.51
CA ARG A 537 -9.56 14.24 -7.43
C ARG A 537 -10.66 14.12 -6.38
N ALA A 538 -10.31 13.61 -5.21
CA ALA A 538 -11.24 13.32 -4.13
C ALA A 538 -10.95 14.20 -2.90
N THR A 539 -11.87 14.18 -1.95
CA THR A 539 -11.68 14.75 -0.62
C THR A 539 -11.61 13.65 0.42
N LYS A 540 -10.76 13.82 1.43
CA LYS A 540 -10.60 12.84 2.52
C LYS A 540 -11.90 12.66 3.27
N ALA A 541 -12.27 11.40 3.52
CA ALA A 541 -13.44 11.06 4.32
C ALA A 541 -13.12 11.17 5.82
N ARG A 542 -13.04 12.40 6.33
CA ARG A 542 -12.65 12.68 7.71
C ARG A 542 -13.66 12.15 8.71
N TYR A 543 -13.30 11.09 9.44
CA TYR A 543 -14.23 10.39 10.33
C TYR A 543 -14.83 11.26 11.45
N TYR A 544 -14.16 12.34 11.85
CA TYR A 544 -14.64 13.25 12.89
C TYR A 544 -15.62 14.31 12.40
N GLU A 545 -15.71 14.52 11.08
CA GLU A 545 -16.68 15.45 10.48
C GLU A 545 -17.98 14.72 10.08
N ASP A 546 -17.99 13.38 10.12
CA ASP A 546 -19.12 12.55 9.69
C ASP A 546 -19.77 11.82 10.87
N ALA A 547 -21.03 12.16 11.16
CA ALA A 547 -21.80 11.56 12.24
C ALA A 547 -21.88 10.03 12.14
N ARG A 548 -21.94 9.47 10.91
CA ARG A 548 -22.04 8.02 10.70
C ARG A 548 -20.80 7.27 11.16
N PHE A 549 -19.63 7.91 11.12
CA PHE A 549 -18.40 7.34 11.65
C PHE A 549 -18.28 7.57 13.16
N GLN A 550 -18.64 8.76 13.65
CA GLN A 550 -18.63 9.07 15.08
C GLN A 550 -19.49 8.10 15.90
N GLU A 551 -20.69 7.76 15.43
CA GLU A 551 -21.58 6.78 16.08
C GLU A 551 -20.98 5.35 16.15
N ARG A 552 -19.99 5.06 15.30
CA ARG A 552 -19.27 3.78 15.27
C ARG A 552 -17.99 3.81 16.10
N ILE A 553 -17.60 4.94 16.69
CA ILE A 553 -16.47 4.95 17.62
C ILE A 553 -17.00 4.51 18.98
N LEU A 554 -16.62 3.30 19.38
CA LEU A 554 -17.03 2.67 20.62
C LEU A 554 -15.80 2.26 21.41
N THR A 555 -15.93 2.24 22.74
CA THR A 555 -14.86 1.80 23.63
C THR A 555 -14.40 0.39 23.26
N PRO A 556 -13.08 0.14 23.15
CA PRO A 556 -12.55 -1.21 22.93
C PRO A 556 -13.04 -2.19 23.99
N PRO A 557 -13.24 -3.47 23.64
CA PRO A 557 -13.56 -4.50 24.63
C PRO A 557 -12.42 -4.67 25.63
N ASP A 558 -12.76 -5.09 26.85
CA ASP A 558 -11.76 -5.48 27.83
C ASP A 558 -10.96 -6.69 27.35
N LEU A 559 -9.65 -6.68 27.60
CA LEU A 559 -8.72 -7.73 27.17
C LEU A 559 -8.77 -8.99 28.06
N ILE A 560 -9.75 -9.08 28.96
CA ILE A 560 -9.92 -10.25 29.82
C ILE A 560 -10.45 -11.40 28.97
N ALA A 561 -9.89 -12.60 29.15
CA ALA A 561 -10.33 -13.79 28.44
C ALA A 561 -11.85 -13.95 28.61
N ASP A 562 -12.60 -13.78 27.53
CA ASP A 562 -14.02 -14.05 27.51
C ASP A 562 -14.22 -15.55 27.76
N PRO A 563 -14.90 -15.95 28.84
CA PRO A 563 -15.18 -17.36 29.13
C PRO A 563 -15.99 -18.05 28.03
N LEU A 564 -16.66 -17.28 27.17
CA LEU A 564 -17.45 -17.74 26.04
C LEU A 564 -16.67 -17.71 24.71
N ALA A 565 -15.41 -17.27 24.70
CA ALA A 565 -14.59 -17.31 23.50
C ALA A 565 -14.42 -18.78 23.04
N PRO A 566 -14.63 -19.07 21.74
CA PRO A 566 -14.37 -20.41 21.23
C PRO A 566 -12.91 -20.77 21.50
N SER A 567 -12.70 -21.97 22.05
CA SER A 567 -11.35 -22.49 22.23
C SER A 567 -10.65 -22.52 20.86
N PRO A 568 -9.37 -22.10 20.80
CA PRO A 568 -8.59 -22.22 19.57
C PRO A 568 -8.57 -23.68 19.10
N SER A 569 -8.44 -23.89 17.79
CA SER A 569 -8.29 -25.24 17.26
C SER A 569 -7.07 -25.94 17.88
N ALA A 570 -7.20 -27.25 18.11
CA ALA A 570 -6.17 -28.06 18.74
C ALA A 570 -4.84 -27.97 17.98
N ASP A 571 -3.74 -28.04 18.71
CA ASP A 571 -2.39 -28.08 18.16
C ASP A 571 -1.77 -29.48 18.25
N ASP A 572 -0.81 -29.75 17.37
CA ASP A 572 -0.17 -31.06 17.25
C ASP A 572 0.80 -31.37 18.42
N TRP A 573 1.16 -30.37 19.23
CA TRP A 573 2.34 -30.41 20.09
C TRP A 573 2.05 -30.40 21.58
N SER A 574 1.03 -29.69 22.07
CA SER A 574 0.77 -29.48 23.51
C SER A 574 0.59 -30.79 24.29
N GLY A 575 0.06 -31.85 23.65
CA GLY A 575 -0.08 -33.18 24.25
C GLY A 575 1.16 -34.07 24.15
N ARG A 576 2.21 -33.63 23.43
CA ARG A 576 3.36 -34.46 23.06
C ARG A 576 4.56 -34.13 23.93
N VAL A 577 4.93 -35.03 24.83
CA VAL A 577 6.23 -35.00 25.51
C VAL A 577 6.82 -36.38 25.36
N VAL A 578 7.83 -36.54 24.50
CA VAL A 578 8.63 -37.76 24.50
C VAL A 578 9.32 -37.82 25.86
N PRO A 579 9.02 -38.80 26.72
CA PRO A 579 9.75 -38.95 27.97
C PRO A 579 11.20 -39.15 27.59
N ALA A 580 12.09 -38.29 28.07
CA ALA A 580 13.50 -38.64 28.10
C ALA A 580 13.57 -39.90 28.97
N GLU A 581 13.69 -41.08 28.34
CA GLU A 581 14.09 -42.27 29.07
C GLU A 581 15.37 -41.88 29.77
N SER A 582 15.30 -41.76 31.10
CA SER A 582 16.50 -41.73 31.93
C SER A 582 17.12 -43.11 31.79
N ARG A 583 17.82 -43.36 30.67
CA ARG A 583 18.92 -44.31 30.66
C ARG A 583 19.99 -43.69 31.52
N SER A 584 19.78 -43.85 32.82
CA SER A 584 20.81 -44.10 33.80
C SER A 584 22.14 -43.44 33.45
N ALA A 585 22.31 -42.22 33.94
CA ALA A 585 23.63 -41.66 34.22
C ALA A 585 24.40 -42.47 35.31
N LEU A 586 24.03 -43.73 35.57
CA LEU A 586 24.74 -44.68 36.42
C LEU A 586 25.60 -45.69 35.63
N ALA A 587 25.67 -45.60 34.29
CA ALA A 587 26.57 -46.46 33.49
C ALA A 587 27.88 -45.79 33.04
N ALA A 588 28.14 -44.54 33.44
CA ALA A 588 29.40 -43.82 33.13
C ALA A 588 30.36 -43.75 34.33
N ALA A 589 30.08 -44.48 35.43
CA ALA A 589 30.88 -44.47 36.64
C ALA A 589 31.74 -45.74 36.85
N ASP A 590 31.65 -46.76 35.99
CA ASP A 590 32.29 -48.06 36.25
C ASP A 590 33.05 -48.67 35.06
N GLY A 591 33.59 -47.83 34.17
CA GLY A 591 34.34 -48.30 33.00
C GLY A 591 35.27 -47.25 32.40
N ALA A 592 36.17 -46.70 33.21
CA ALA A 592 37.29 -45.91 32.72
C ALA A 592 38.60 -46.42 33.36
N GLU A 593 39.07 -47.57 32.90
CA GLU A 593 40.51 -47.83 32.91
C GLU A 593 41.17 -46.78 32.00
N GLY A 594 42.00 -45.94 32.60
CA GLY A 594 42.63 -44.81 31.95
C GLY A 594 43.71 -45.23 30.95
N ASP A 595 43.71 -44.54 29.80
CA ASP A 595 44.86 -44.40 28.91
C ASP A 595 45.81 -43.34 29.51
N PRO A 596 47.09 -43.65 29.82
CA PRO A 596 47.98 -42.79 30.59
C PRO A 596 48.66 -41.65 29.80
N ALA A 597 48.07 -41.16 28.70
CA ALA A 597 48.72 -40.16 27.85
C ALA A 597 48.40 -38.68 28.15
N ASN A 598 47.54 -38.34 29.12
CA ASN A 598 47.13 -36.93 29.36
C ASN A 598 46.95 -36.54 30.84
N ALA A 599 47.90 -36.92 31.71
CA ALA A 599 47.96 -36.41 33.08
C ALA A 599 48.70 -35.05 33.16
N GLY A 600 48.02 -33.97 32.74
CA GLY A 600 48.45 -32.60 32.99
C GLY A 600 47.89 -32.08 34.31
N ILE A 601 48.76 -31.87 35.29
CA ILE A 601 48.46 -31.40 36.65
C ILE A 601 47.78 -30.02 36.61
N ARG A 602 46.58 -29.92 37.19
CA ARG A 602 45.88 -28.66 37.49
C ARG A 602 46.48 -28.05 38.75
N ARG A 603 47.16 -26.90 38.64
CA ARG A 603 47.49 -26.02 39.76
C ARG A 603 46.64 -24.76 39.66
N GLU A 604 45.84 -24.50 40.67
CA GLU A 604 45.22 -23.19 40.88
C GLU A 604 46.32 -22.19 41.29
N PRO A 605 46.37 -20.96 40.75
CA PRO A 605 47.31 -19.96 41.25
C PRO A 605 46.74 -19.26 42.49
N GLU A 606 47.38 -19.45 43.63
CA GLU A 606 47.36 -18.50 44.74
C GLU A 606 48.08 -17.21 44.32
N LEU A 607 47.59 -16.06 44.81
CA LEU A 607 48.16 -14.73 44.57
C LEU A 607 49.56 -14.61 45.20
N PRO A 608 50.61 -14.21 44.46
CA PRO A 608 51.90 -13.90 45.05
C PRO A 608 51.96 -12.46 45.58
N GLU A 609 52.52 -12.31 46.78
CA GLU A 609 52.99 -11.06 47.35
C GLU A 609 54.14 -10.46 46.53
N HIS A 610 54.14 -9.12 46.48
CA HIS A 610 55.14 -8.17 45.99
C HIS A 610 56.55 -8.72 45.67
N GLU A 611 56.97 -8.63 44.39
CA GLU A 611 58.38 -8.69 43.98
C GLU A 611 58.77 -7.38 43.26
N GLU A 612 59.91 -6.80 43.66
CA GLU A 612 60.48 -5.54 43.19
C GLU A 612 60.76 -5.53 41.68
N ILE A 613 60.27 -4.50 41.00
CA ILE A 613 60.52 -4.25 39.58
C ILE A 613 61.89 -3.60 39.40
N VAL A 614 62.85 -4.33 38.84
CA VAL A 614 64.06 -3.76 38.23
C VAL A 614 63.82 -3.62 36.72
N ALA A 615 63.93 -2.41 36.19
CA ALA A 615 63.69 -2.10 34.77
C ALA A 615 64.85 -2.60 33.88
N PRO A 616 64.57 -3.36 32.78
CA PRO A 616 65.56 -3.63 31.74
C PRO A 616 65.65 -2.49 30.70
N PRO A 617 66.80 -2.33 30.03
CA PRO A 617 67.13 -1.19 29.17
C PRO A 617 66.43 -1.22 27.80
N PRO A 618 66.33 -0.08 27.09
CA PRO A 618 65.60 0.01 25.83
C PRO A 618 66.37 -0.66 24.68
N SER A 619 65.69 -1.52 23.92
CA SER A 619 66.19 -2.09 22.68
C SER A 619 65.75 -1.27 21.47
N SER A 620 66.72 -0.99 20.60
CA SER A 620 66.64 -0.26 19.33
C SER A 620 65.97 -1.05 18.19
N GLU A 621 65.21 -0.31 17.39
CA GLU A 621 64.73 -0.49 16.01
C GLU A 621 65.18 -1.73 15.21
N GLN A 622 64.20 -2.41 14.60
CA GLN A 622 64.16 -2.84 13.19
C GLN A 622 62.71 -3.22 12.86
N GLU A 623 62.03 -2.43 12.03
CA GLU A 623 62.01 -2.52 10.56
C GLU A 623 61.19 -3.73 10.09
N PHE A 624 60.05 -3.42 9.46
CA PHE A 624 59.06 -4.31 8.82
C PHE A 624 57.97 -4.91 9.72
N GLU A 625 57.01 -4.05 10.09
CA GLU A 625 55.63 -4.48 10.38
C GLU A 625 54.70 -3.75 9.39
N PHE A 626 53.98 -4.52 8.56
CA PHE A 626 52.96 -4.01 7.67
C PHE A 626 51.71 -3.72 8.49
N VAL A 627 51.38 -2.44 8.64
CA VAL A 627 50.17 -1.93 9.28
C VAL A 627 49.11 -1.72 8.19
N ASP A 628 48.04 -2.54 8.21
CA ASP A 628 46.76 -2.20 7.58
C ASP A 628 45.86 -1.62 8.69
N ASP A 629 46.02 -0.32 8.95
CA ASP A 629 45.07 0.51 9.70
C ASP A 629 44.80 1.78 8.87
N GLU A 630 43.63 1.85 8.23
CA GLU A 630 43.07 3.14 7.78
C GLU A 630 41.60 3.28 8.21
N PRO A 631 41.36 4.10 9.24
CA PRO A 631 40.24 5.01 9.20
C PRO A 631 40.63 6.39 9.74
N ASP A 632 40.95 7.38 8.88
CA ASP A 632 40.67 8.81 9.18
C ASP A 632 41.04 9.85 8.09
N VAL A 633 41.38 9.44 6.86
CA VAL A 633 41.79 10.41 5.82
C VAL A 633 40.62 11.25 5.28
N ASP A 634 39.40 10.72 5.29
CA ASP A 634 38.21 11.41 4.76
C ASP A 634 37.60 12.44 5.73
N ALA A 635 37.68 12.18 7.04
CA ALA A 635 37.21 13.12 8.06
C ALA A 635 38.09 14.39 8.10
N ALA A 636 39.40 14.22 7.93
CA ALA A 636 40.35 15.33 7.84
C ALA A 636 40.13 16.18 6.58
N LYS A 637 39.93 15.56 5.41
CA LYS A 637 39.60 16.27 4.16
C LYS A 637 38.27 17.03 4.24
N ALA A 638 37.23 16.43 4.83
CA ALA A 638 35.93 17.06 4.98
C ALA A 638 35.94 18.27 5.95
N ARG A 639 36.84 18.28 6.95
CA ARG A 639 37.06 19.43 7.84
C ARG A 639 37.83 20.54 7.13
N ALA A 640 38.88 20.21 6.37
CA ALA A 640 39.68 21.19 5.63
C ALA A 640 38.84 21.91 4.56
N ILE A 641 37.97 21.20 3.84
CA ILE A 641 37.09 21.79 2.82
C ILE A 641 36.07 22.75 3.47
N ARG A 642 35.47 22.38 4.61
CA ARG A 642 34.54 23.25 5.36
C ARG A 642 35.21 24.52 5.89
N GLN A 643 36.46 24.43 6.35
CA GLN A 643 37.23 25.61 6.78
C GLN A 643 37.55 26.52 5.60
N ARG A 644 37.90 25.96 4.43
CA ARG A 644 38.19 26.74 3.22
C ARG A 644 36.95 27.44 2.67
N MET A 645 35.80 26.77 2.64
CA MET A 645 34.52 27.39 2.24
C MET A 645 34.07 28.51 3.17
N ARG A 646 34.28 28.38 4.49
CA ARG A 646 34.01 29.46 5.45
C ARG A 646 34.93 30.67 5.25
N MET A 647 36.18 30.45 4.86
CA MET A 647 37.13 31.54 4.57
C MET A 647 36.75 32.30 3.29
N VAL A 648 36.35 31.57 2.24
CA VAL A 648 35.87 32.15 0.97
C VAL A 648 34.57 32.94 1.17
N ALA A 649 33.60 32.40 1.94
CA ALA A 649 32.36 33.12 2.26
C ALA A 649 32.61 34.41 3.07
N ARG A 650 33.66 34.44 3.91
CA ARG A 650 34.07 35.65 4.64
C ARG A 650 34.77 36.69 3.75
N GLN A 651 35.47 36.27 2.70
CA GLN A 651 36.10 37.18 1.73
C GLN A 651 35.09 37.81 0.78
N VAL A 652 34.04 37.08 0.39
CA VAL A 652 32.95 37.63 -0.46
C VAL A 652 32.11 38.67 0.29
N ALA A 653 31.95 38.54 1.61
CA ALA A 653 31.20 39.51 2.43
C ALA A 653 31.95 40.84 2.70
N LEU A 654 33.19 40.98 2.24
CA LEU A 654 34.03 42.17 2.48
C LEU A 654 34.35 42.96 1.20
N ASN A 655 33.75 42.61 0.06
CA ASN A 655 33.97 43.31 -1.20
C ASN A 655 32.80 44.27 -1.50
N PRO A 656 33.02 45.60 -1.48
CA PRO A 656 31.92 46.58 -1.63
C PRO A 656 31.39 46.76 -3.06
N ASP A 657 31.93 46.07 -4.07
CA ASP A 657 31.66 46.36 -5.50
C ASP A 657 31.17 45.14 -6.32
N ASP A 658 30.54 44.15 -5.68
CA ASP A 658 30.17 42.90 -6.34
C ASP A 658 28.75 42.87 -6.93
N GLY A 659 28.24 44.02 -7.41
CA GLY A 659 27.21 44.12 -8.46
C GLY A 659 25.95 43.22 -8.40
N ILE A 660 25.57 42.67 -7.24
CA ILE A 660 24.41 41.80 -7.06
C ILE A 660 23.33 42.62 -6.36
N ASP A 661 22.37 43.12 -7.14
CA ASP A 661 21.10 43.63 -6.63
C ASP A 661 20.30 42.47 -6.01
N ILE A 662 19.85 42.66 -4.76
CA ILE A 662 18.87 41.79 -4.09
C ILE A 662 17.52 42.48 -4.11
#